data_AF-A0A2A2KUS2-F1
#
_entry.id   AF-A0A2A2KUS2-F1
#
_cell.length_a   1.000
_cell.length_b   1.000
_cell.length_c   1.000
_cell.angle_alpha   90.00
_cell.angle_beta   90.00
_cell.angle_gamma   90.00
#
_symmetry.space_group_name_H-M   'P 1'
#
loop_
_entity.id
_entity.type
_entity.pdbx_description
1 polymer ?
#
loop_
_entity_poly.entity_id
_entity_poly.type
_entity_poly.pdbx_seq_one_letter_code
_entity_poly.pdbx_strand_id
1 'polypeptide(L)'
;MSRYCIIILLTVCANLGQADPINSLPGSPTVKFKQYAGFLTVGDNKEDNLYYMFVESQNNPVTDPIVLWLSGGPGCSSLSTLLSALGPLLTAVENWEAIREFFKVFPQYANNDFYVAGASYGGVYVPTLVQTIMDRQSQYRINLKGFLIGNGAVSQQENTNTKMQFMYNHGMVDESTWQQAKSQCCNNDIDDCNWHAIDKSNTFCYNFVDDVLDIICDDINYRLYTQEVFETAPLILSALQSGLRGILYHGDIDMVCNVLLGSRFAYKLGFPVTKKAKEYFISGQVGGFHTQYGNDFHFVTARRLFIGYLASVVGIEFVPDKEVIYATNDAKVPYPTHSSHLSQIRVPLAEQITNLPGAPPISYKQYSGYYAVGDNKEDMLHYWFVESQNNPATDPLLLWLTGGPGCSSLSTLLTVLGPVLVNPDGATLTYNPYGWNKNASLIALEAPAGVGYSYSTGNLTTGDNKTAVENWEALVAFFGEFPQYRNNDLYITGASYSGIYVPTLVKVTLDRQSQFQMNLKGMAIGNGVVSSHENTDAKMQYLYNHGLVDDTQWQQAKSQCCNNDTDDCEWYKWYETAGSCYNFVDNTTDIVWNSGLDPYNLYEDCSSDGMDIKDVSKQYQVDYYHHTGEKLNPRVLGSLPCINDSDITTYLNRADVRKAIFVPTTLPAWSICNDDIAYTYYHKEIFETQDLFLAINQAGIKIMLYHGDTDLVCNVLLGSRFSRKLGLPVS
;
A
#
# COMPACT_ATOMS: atom_id res chain seq x y z
N MET A 1 -22.89 13.63 -8.16
CA MET A 1 -23.25 14.99 -8.64
C MET A 1 -23.34 15.83 -7.39
N SER A 2 -22.57 16.91 -7.26
CA SER A 2 -22.48 17.62 -5.98
C SER A 2 -23.85 18.02 -5.45
N ARG A 3 -24.10 17.68 -4.18
CA ARG A 3 -25.29 18.05 -3.39
C ARG A 3 -25.02 19.20 -2.41
N TYR A 4 -23.94 19.94 -2.60
CA TYR A 4 -23.48 20.98 -1.66
C TYR A 4 -23.00 22.20 -2.43
N CYS A 5 -23.24 23.38 -1.87
CA CYS A 5 -22.63 24.62 -2.35
C CYS A 5 -21.28 24.82 -1.64
N ILE A 6 -20.24 25.24 -2.35
CA ILE A 6 -18.89 25.40 -1.77
C ILE A 6 -18.48 26.87 -1.83
N ILE A 7 -18.03 27.43 -0.70
CA ILE A 7 -17.34 28.72 -0.62
C ILE A 7 -15.85 28.43 -0.39
N ILE A 8 -14.95 28.97 -1.22
CA ILE A 8 -13.50 28.96 -0.97
C ILE A 8 -13.05 30.39 -0.67
N LEU A 9 -12.50 30.63 0.52
CA LEU A 9 -11.86 31.92 0.86
C LEU A 9 -10.35 31.89 0.55
N LEU A 10 -9.83 33.00 0.02
CA LEU A 10 -8.40 33.24 -0.25
C LEU A 10 -8.07 34.72 0.07
N THR A 11 -6.78 35.06 0.18
CA THR A 11 -6.30 36.45 0.28
C THR A 11 -5.66 36.90 -1.04
N VAL A 12 -6.23 37.94 -1.67
CA VAL A 12 -5.74 38.52 -2.94
C VAL A 12 -6.02 40.03 -2.94
N CYS A 13 -5.13 40.86 -3.47
CA CYS A 13 -5.41 42.29 -3.68
C CYS A 13 -5.76 42.57 -5.15
N ALA A 14 -7.06 42.65 -5.48
CA ALA A 14 -7.55 43.05 -6.79
C ALA A 14 -8.92 43.74 -6.69
N ASN A 15 -9.26 44.62 -7.63
CA ASN A 15 -10.58 45.26 -7.71
C ASN A 15 -11.54 44.40 -8.55
N LEU A 16 -12.32 43.55 -7.89
CA LEU A 16 -13.54 42.92 -8.44
C LEU A 16 -14.78 43.42 -7.69
N GLY A 17 -15.97 43.17 -8.23
CA GLY A 17 -17.24 43.50 -7.60
C GLY A 17 -17.60 42.57 -6.42
N GLN A 18 -18.70 42.90 -5.75
CA GLN A 18 -19.40 41.92 -4.91
C GLN A 18 -20.23 40.99 -5.81
N ALA A 19 -19.83 39.72 -5.89
CA ALA A 19 -20.50 38.63 -6.63
C ALA A 19 -20.48 38.75 -8.16
N ASP A 20 -19.28 38.90 -8.75
CA ASP A 20 -19.09 38.76 -10.19
C ASP A 20 -19.30 37.29 -10.63
N PRO A 21 -20.21 37.00 -11.60
CA PRO A 21 -20.50 35.63 -12.03
C PRO A 21 -19.43 35.08 -12.99
N ILE A 22 -18.87 33.91 -12.67
CA ILE A 22 -17.82 33.25 -13.44
C ILE A 22 -18.45 32.42 -14.57
N ASN A 23 -18.85 33.09 -15.65
CA ASN A 23 -19.54 32.44 -16.78
C ASN A 23 -18.72 31.35 -17.51
N SER A 24 -17.39 31.39 -17.39
CA SER A 24 -16.47 30.36 -17.91
C SER A 24 -15.09 30.47 -17.25
N LEU A 25 -14.35 29.36 -17.16
CA LEU A 25 -12.93 29.34 -16.80
C LEU A 25 -12.10 28.81 -17.98
N PRO A 26 -10.90 29.36 -18.28
CA PRO A 26 -10.05 28.86 -19.36
C PRO A 26 -9.73 27.37 -19.22
N GLY A 27 -9.96 26.59 -20.28
CA GLY A 27 -9.74 25.13 -20.29
C GLY A 27 -10.79 24.29 -19.56
N SER A 28 -11.76 24.90 -18.87
CA SER A 28 -12.81 24.18 -18.15
C SER A 28 -13.97 23.76 -19.09
N PRO A 29 -14.56 22.55 -18.93
CA PRO A 29 -15.76 22.16 -19.66
C PRO A 29 -16.99 22.98 -19.25
N THR A 30 -18.02 23.00 -20.08
CA THR A 30 -19.28 23.71 -19.79
C THR A 30 -19.99 23.13 -18.56
N VAL A 31 -19.93 23.85 -17.45
CA VAL A 31 -20.59 23.48 -16.19
C VAL A 31 -22.10 23.76 -16.23
N LYS A 32 -22.88 22.99 -15.43
CA LYS A 32 -24.34 23.15 -15.29
C LYS A 32 -24.77 23.90 -14.03
N PHE A 33 -23.83 24.23 -13.16
CA PHE A 33 -24.02 24.99 -11.93
C PHE A 33 -23.56 26.44 -12.11
N LYS A 34 -24.05 27.36 -11.27
CA LYS A 34 -23.51 28.72 -11.22
C LYS A 34 -22.30 28.80 -10.30
N GLN A 35 -21.44 29.76 -10.58
CA GLN A 35 -20.24 30.03 -9.81
C GLN A 35 -19.95 31.55 -9.85
N TYR A 36 -19.42 32.07 -8.75
CA TYR A 36 -19.24 33.49 -8.48
C TYR A 36 -17.88 33.73 -7.83
N ALA A 37 -17.34 34.94 -7.97
CA ALA A 37 -16.22 35.41 -7.18
C ALA A 37 -16.42 36.86 -6.74
N GLY A 38 -15.60 37.31 -5.80
CA GLY A 38 -15.56 38.70 -5.37
C GLY A 38 -14.79 38.88 -4.08
N PHE A 39 -14.97 40.03 -3.45
CA PHE A 39 -14.32 40.39 -2.19
C PHE A 39 -15.32 40.67 -1.06
N LEU A 40 -14.94 40.31 0.16
CA LEU A 40 -15.66 40.53 1.41
C LEU A 40 -14.77 41.38 2.33
N THR A 41 -15.21 42.59 2.65
CA THR A 41 -14.48 43.52 3.51
C THR A 41 -14.77 43.23 4.98
N VAL A 42 -13.74 43.08 5.81
CA VAL A 42 -13.81 42.65 7.22
C VAL A 42 -12.93 43.52 8.12
N GLY A 43 -13.01 43.30 9.44
CA GLY A 43 -12.21 44.01 10.44
C GLY A 43 -12.85 45.33 10.88
N ASP A 44 -12.55 45.77 12.11
CA ASP A 44 -13.14 46.99 12.70
C ASP A 44 -12.89 48.25 11.86
N ASN A 45 -11.75 48.32 11.16
CA ASN A 45 -11.40 49.43 10.25
C ASN A 45 -12.00 49.29 8.83
N LYS A 46 -12.42 48.08 8.42
CA LYS A 46 -12.84 47.74 7.05
C LYS A 46 -11.78 47.95 5.96
N GLU A 47 -10.52 47.68 6.29
CA GLU A 47 -9.40 47.78 5.35
C GLU A 47 -9.04 46.42 4.73
N ASP A 48 -9.29 45.33 5.46
CA ASP A 48 -9.00 43.96 5.05
C ASP A 48 -10.07 43.41 4.09
N ASN A 49 -9.64 42.78 2.99
CA ASN A 49 -10.51 42.30 1.92
C ASN A 49 -10.18 40.86 1.56
N LEU A 50 -11.11 39.95 1.84
CA LEU A 50 -10.96 38.52 1.59
C LEU A 50 -11.61 38.16 0.26
N TYR A 51 -10.86 37.50 -0.62
CA TYR A 51 -11.41 36.92 -1.85
C TYR A 51 -12.29 35.72 -1.48
N TYR A 52 -13.38 35.55 -2.21
CA TYR A 52 -14.12 34.30 -2.23
C TYR A 52 -14.37 33.81 -3.64
N MET A 53 -14.46 32.49 -3.79
CA MET A 53 -15.12 31.83 -4.91
C MET A 53 -16.28 30.99 -4.36
N PHE A 54 -17.48 31.17 -4.89
CA PHE A 54 -18.68 30.44 -4.48
C PHE A 54 -19.24 29.60 -5.64
N VAL A 55 -19.60 28.35 -5.36
CA VAL A 55 -20.10 27.37 -6.33
C VAL A 55 -21.46 26.86 -5.85
N GLU A 56 -22.50 26.97 -6.67
CA GLU A 56 -23.82 26.41 -6.38
C GLU A 56 -23.81 24.87 -6.52
N SER A 57 -24.59 24.19 -5.67
CA SER A 57 -24.89 22.75 -5.82
C SER A 57 -25.48 22.42 -7.20
N GLN A 58 -25.19 21.21 -7.69
CA GLN A 58 -25.75 20.70 -8.95
C GLN A 58 -27.17 20.12 -8.77
N ASN A 59 -27.61 19.90 -7.53
CA ASN A 59 -28.88 19.28 -7.19
C ASN A 59 -29.96 20.33 -6.88
N ASN A 60 -29.93 20.98 -5.70
CA ASN A 60 -30.84 22.06 -5.33
C ASN A 60 -30.16 23.09 -4.43
N PRO A 61 -29.44 24.09 -4.98
CA PRO A 61 -28.65 25.04 -4.18
C PRO A 61 -29.47 25.88 -3.17
N VAL A 62 -30.80 25.90 -3.25
CA VAL A 62 -31.67 26.61 -2.30
C VAL A 62 -31.92 25.82 -1.01
N THR A 63 -31.78 24.48 -1.02
CA THR A 63 -31.95 23.63 0.18
C THR A 63 -30.71 22.86 0.57
N ASP A 64 -29.81 22.63 -0.39
CA ASP A 64 -28.58 21.87 -0.21
C ASP A 64 -27.61 22.59 0.74
N PRO A 65 -26.85 21.86 1.57
CA PRO A 65 -25.94 22.49 2.53
C PRO A 65 -24.85 23.34 1.89
N ILE A 66 -24.34 24.30 2.66
CA ILE A 66 -23.18 25.11 2.32
C ILE A 66 -21.97 24.57 3.08
N VAL A 67 -20.89 24.32 2.36
CA VAL A 67 -19.57 24.04 2.93
C VAL A 67 -18.68 25.27 2.70
N LEU A 68 -18.28 25.94 3.78
CA LEU A 68 -17.16 26.87 3.74
C LEU A 68 -15.87 26.06 3.78
N TRP A 69 -15.18 25.99 2.65
CA TRP A 69 -13.85 25.41 2.54
C TRP A 69 -12.78 26.48 2.70
N LEU A 70 -11.97 26.39 3.75
CA LEU A 70 -10.82 27.26 3.95
C LEU A 70 -9.56 26.60 3.38
N SER A 71 -8.79 27.37 2.60
CA SER A 71 -7.57 26.92 1.94
C SER A 71 -6.40 27.82 2.30
N GLY A 72 -5.55 27.38 3.23
CA GLY A 72 -4.28 28.05 3.52
C GLY A 72 -3.65 27.64 4.85
N GLY A 73 -2.38 27.23 4.78
CA GLY A 73 -1.41 27.43 5.86
C GLY A 73 -0.38 28.48 5.42
N PRO A 74 0.42 29.07 6.33
CA PRO A 74 1.49 29.99 5.94
C PRO A 74 2.45 29.29 4.96
N GLY A 75 2.53 29.80 3.74
CA GLY A 75 3.39 29.28 2.66
C GLY A 75 2.70 28.39 1.61
N CYS A 76 1.51 27.83 1.87
CA CYS A 76 0.87 26.84 0.97
C CYS A 76 0.15 27.44 -0.25
N SER A 77 0.82 28.31 -1.02
CA SER A 77 0.38 28.72 -2.36
C SER A 77 1.58 29.02 -3.26
N SER A 78 1.37 29.05 -4.58
CA SER A 78 2.39 29.45 -5.56
C SER A 78 2.78 30.94 -5.50
N LEU A 79 2.27 31.70 -4.52
CA LEU A 79 2.69 33.07 -4.17
C LEU A 79 3.52 33.13 -2.85
N SER A 80 4.03 32.00 -2.36
CA SER A 80 4.74 31.88 -1.06
C SER A 80 5.81 32.95 -0.82
N THR A 81 6.59 33.32 -1.84
CA THR A 81 7.67 34.31 -1.75
C THR A 81 7.18 35.76 -1.63
N LEU A 82 5.89 36.03 -1.88
CA LEU A 82 5.27 37.35 -1.71
C LEU A 82 4.49 37.45 -0.39
N LEU A 83 3.93 36.34 0.08
CA LEU A 83 3.16 36.26 1.34
C LEU A 83 4.04 36.23 2.60
N SER A 84 5.32 35.86 2.48
CA SER A 84 6.31 35.87 3.56
C SER A 84 6.54 37.25 4.21
N ALA A 85 6.06 38.33 3.59
CA ALA A 85 6.17 39.70 4.10
C ALA A 85 4.95 40.20 4.90
N LEU A 86 3.86 39.41 5.00
CA LEU A 86 2.56 39.90 5.51
C LEU A 86 2.04 39.20 6.78
N GLY A 87 2.67 38.13 7.26
CA GLY A 87 2.29 37.45 8.50
C GLY A 87 0.97 36.64 8.42
N PRO A 88 0.44 36.18 9.56
CA PRO A 88 -0.74 35.31 9.62
C PRO A 88 -2.05 36.10 9.43
N LEU A 89 -2.31 36.53 8.19
CA LEU A 89 -3.59 37.13 7.78
C LEU A 89 -4.71 36.09 7.74
N LEU A 90 -5.27 35.75 8.92
CA LEU A 90 -6.70 35.50 9.17
C LEU A 90 -6.96 35.02 10.61
N THR A 91 -7.61 35.85 11.41
CA THR A 91 -8.21 35.45 12.69
C THR A 91 -9.53 34.71 12.47
N ALA A 92 -9.97 33.93 13.47
CA ALA A 92 -11.31 33.34 13.45
C ALA A 92 -12.45 34.39 13.51
N VAL A 93 -12.15 35.61 13.98
CA VAL A 93 -13.09 36.73 14.01
C VAL A 93 -13.36 37.27 12.60
N GLU A 94 -12.31 37.55 11.83
CA GLU A 94 -12.42 38.03 10.44
C GLU A 94 -13.11 36.98 9.55
N ASN A 95 -12.83 35.69 9.74
CA ASN A 95 -13.56 34.62 9.06
C ASN A 95 -15.05 34.58 9.42
N TRP A 96 -15.42 34.80 10.70
CA TRP A 96 -16.83 34.93 11.09
C TRP A 96 -17.49 36.16 10.47
N GLU A 97 -16.77 37.29 10.38
CA GLU A 97 -17.26 38.47 9.67
C GLU A 97 -17.45 38.22 8.17
N ALA A 98 -16.52 37.50 7.54
CA ALA A 98 -16.62 37.10 6.13
C ALA A 98 -17.91 36.31 5.86
N ILE A 99 -18.23 35.32 6.72
CA ILE A 99 -19.48 34.55 6.63
C ILE A 99 -20.71 35.48 6.77
N ARG A 100 -20.67 36.42 7.73
CA ARG A 100 -21.74 37.40 7.96
C ARG A 100 -21.94 38.33 6.76
N GLU A 101 -20.88 38.80 6.11
CA GLU A 101 -20.99 39.63 4.90
C GLU A 101 -21.40 38.80 3.67
N PHE A 102 -20.89 37.57 3.52
CA PHE A 102 -21.30 36.64 2.48
C PHE A 102 -22.81 36.40 2.46
N PHE A 103 -23.42 36.17 3.63
CA PHE A 103 -24.87 35.99 3.74
C PHE A 103 -25.70 37.27 3.52
N LYS A 104 -25.09 38.47 3.49
CA LYS A 104 -25.77 39.69 3.00
C LYS A 104 -25.74 39.78 1.48
N VAL A 105 -24.70 39.24 0.83
CA VAL A 105 -24.56 39.18 -0.63
C VAL A 105 -25.45 38.06 -1.21
N PHE A 106 -25.55 36.92 -0.53
CA PHE A 106 -26.38 35.78 -0.92
C PHE A 106 -27.44 35.39 0.15
N PRO A 107 -28.40 36.30 0.47
CA PRO A 107 -29.38 36.08 1.55
C PRO A 107 -30.31 34.89 1.30
N GLN A 108 -30.46 34.43 0.06
CA GLN A 108 -31.25 33.26 -0.27
C GLN A 108 -30.72 31.94 0.33
N TYR A 109 -29.44 31.88 0.73
CA TYR A 109 -28.85 30.69 1.35
C TYR A 109 -28.64 30.80 2.87
N ALA A 110 -29.04 31.92 3.50
CA ALA A 110 -28.75 32.21 4.91
C ALA A 110 -29.43 31.26 5.93
N ASN A 111 -30.37 30.43 5.48
CA ASN A 111 -31.02 29.41 6.30
C ASN A 111 -30.50 27.97 6.03
N ASN A 112 -29.68 27.78 4.99
CA ASN A 112 -29.18 26.45 4.63
C ASN A 112 -28.31 25.88 5.75
N ASP A 113 -28.26 24.56 5.84
CA ASP A 113 -27.37 23.85 6.76
C ASP A 113 -25.91 24.20 6.41
N PHE A 114 -25.16 24.69 7.40
CA PHE A 114 -23.82 25.25 7.20
C PHE A 114 -22.75 24.38 7.86
N TYR A 115 -21.66 24.14 7.13
CA TYR A 115 -20.52 23.34 7.57
C TYR A 115 -19.21 24.11 7.35
N VAL A 116 -18.27 23.99 8.28
CA VAL A 116 -16.91 24.53 8.13
C VAL A 116 -15.94 23.40 7.79
N ALA A 117 -15.21 23.54 6.69
CA ALA A 117 -14.26 22.57 6.18
C ALA A 117 -12.86 23.19 5.99
N GLY A 118 -11.83 22.36 6.13
CA GLY A 118 -10.45 22.74 5.86
C GLY A 118 -9.52 21.53 5.90
N ALA A 119 -8.27 21.73 5.48
CA ALA A 119 -7.27 20.68 5.42
C ALA A 119 -5.88 21.15 5.87
N SER A 120 -4.98 20.22 6.19
CA SER A 120 -3.63 20.51 6.72
C SER A 120 -3.72 21.39 7.98
N TYR A 121 -3.22 22.64 7.93
CA TYR A 121 -3.36 23.64 9.00
C TYR A 121 -4.83 23.93 9.40
N GLY A 122 -5.81 23.46 8.61
CA GLY A 122 -7.23 23.45 8.98
C GLY A 122 -7.59 22.64 10.22
N GLY A 123 -6.71 21.76 10.68
CA GLY A 123 -6.81 21.21 12.03
C GLY A 123 -6.87 22.30 13.12
N VAL A 124 -6.24 23.46 12.90
CA VAL A 124 -6.19 24.59 13.86
C VAL A 124 -7.33 25.59 13.65
N TYR A 125 -7.51 26.10 12.43
CA TYR A 125 -8.48 27.18 12.19
C TYR A 125 -9.94 26.72 12.13
N VAL A 126 -10.24 25.46 11.73
CA VAL A 126 -11.63 24.98 11.65
C VAL A 126 -12.28 24.92 13.04
N PRO A 127 -11.68 24.28 14.07
CA PRO A 127 -12.25 24.29 15.42
C PRO A 127 -12.36 25.70 16.02
N THR A 128 -11.37 26.56 15.77
CA THR A 128 -11.35 27.94 16.28
C THR A 128 -12.46 28.80 15.65
N LEU A 129 -12.73 28.64 14.35
CA LEU A 129 -13.86 29.28 13.68
C LEU A 129 -15.20 28.70 14.11
N VAL A 130 -15.31 27.37 14.28
CA VAL A 130 -16.52 26.69 14.79
C VAL A 130 -16.90 27.23 16.17
N GLN A 131 -15.95 27.31 17.11
CA GLN A 131 -16.19 27.92 18.42
C GLN A 131 -16.57 29.41 18.29
N THR A 132 -15.90 30.18 17.44
CA THR A 132 -16.22 31.60 17.21
C THR A 132 -17.64 31.79 16.65
N ILE A 133 -18.11 30.89 15.77
CA ILE A 133 -19.50 30.89 15.27
C ILE A 133 -20.47 30.58 16.41
N MET A 134 -20.19 29.56 17.24
CA MET A 134 -21.01 29.16 18.38
C MET A 134 -21.18 30.33 19.38
N ASP A 135 -20.07 30.96 19.78
CA ASP A 135 -20.06 32.08 20.73
C ASP A 135 -20.82 33.31 20.20
N ARG A 136 -20.85 33.50 18.88
CA ARG A 136 -21.44 34.67 18.20
C ARG A 136 -22.83 34.44 17.60
N GLN A 137 -23.48 33.30 17.86
CA GLN A 137 -24.87 33.01 17.43
C GLN A 137 -25.89 34.09 17.86
N SER A 138 -25.60 34.82 18.94
CA SER A 138 -26.41 35.95 19.44
C SER A 138 -26.26 37.24 18.63
N GLN A 139 -25.17 37.40 17.88
CA GLN A 139 -24.87 38.58 17.05
C GLN A 139 -25.34 38.38 15.61
N TYR A 140 -25.11 37.19 15.05
CA TYR A 140 -25.62 36.76 13.76
C TYR A 140 -25.83 35.25 13.78
N ARG A 141 -27.07 34.81 13.54
CA ARG A 141 -27.42 33.38 13.62
C ARG A 141 -27.00 32.66 12.35
N ILE A 142 -26.17 31.64 12.49
CA ILE A 142 -25.71 30.75 11.41
C ILE A 142 -26.25 29.35 11.70
N ASN A 143 -26.87 28.69 10.73
CA ASN A 143 -27.41 27.33 10.87
C ASN A 143 -26.28 26.27 10.79
N LEU A 144 -25.26 26.43 11.64
CA LEU A 144 -24.10 25.54 11.75
C LEU A 144 -24.56 24.14 12.18
N LYS A 145 -24.16 23.12 11.41
CA LYS A 145 -24.46 21.71 11.67
C LYS A 145 -23.23 20.89 12.03
N GLY A 146 -22.05 21.30 11.59
CA GLY A 146 -20.86 20.49 11.77
C GLY A 146 -19.61 21.02 11.10
N PHE A 147 -18.57 20.18 11.11
CA PHE A 147 -17.27 20.49 10.56
C PHE A 147 -16.59 19.28 9.91
N LEU A 148 -15.64 19.57 9.01
CA LEU A 148 -14.84 18.59 8.27
C LEU A 148 -13.36 19.01 8.32
N ILE A 149 -12.49 18.09 8.73
CA ILE A 149 -11.03 18.33 8.80
C ILE A 149 -10.32 17.22 8.04
N GLY A 150 -9.53 17.58 7.02
CA GLY A 150 -8.78 16.64 6.17
C GLY A 150 -7.27 16.72 6.37
N ASN A 151 -6.62 15.59 6.66
CA ASN A 151 -5.19 15.46 6.98
C ASN A 151 -4.77 16.59 7.96
N GLY A 152 -5.48 16.67 9.10
CA GLY A 152 -5.49 17.86 9.93
C GLY A 152 -4.34 17.93 10.94
N ALA A 153 -3.70 19.09 11.03
CA ALA A 153 -2.82 19.46 12.14
C ALA A 153 -3.64 19.74 13.43
N VAL A 154 -4.21 18.69 14.01
CA VAL A 154 -5.17 18.79 15.14
C VAL A 154 -4.49 18.82 16.52
N SER A 155 -3.30 18.24 16.64
CA SER A 155 -2.46 18.24 17.83
C SER A 155 -1.00 18.38 17.38
N GLN A 156 -0.26 19.31 17.98
CA GLN A 156 1.15 19.52 17.69
C GLN A 156 2.01 18.39 18.29
N GLN A 157 1.65 17.91 19.49
CA GLN A 157 2.36 16.81 20.15
C GLN A 157 2.22 15.50 19.37
N GLU A 158 0.99 15.10 19.03
CA GLU A 158 0.75 13.86 18.31
C GLU A 158 1.34 13.89 16.90
N ASN A 159 1.40 15.05 16.23
CA ASN A 159 1.97 15.13 14.88
C ASN A 159 3.48 14.82 14.90
N THR A 160 4.25 15.39 15.84
CA THR A 160 5.67 15.04 15.97
C THR A 160 5.85 13.57 16.37
N ASN A 161 5.06 13.07 17.31
CA ASN A 161 5.21 11.69 17.81
C ASN A 161 4.88 10.64 16.74
N THR A 162 3.83 10.86 15.96
CA THR A 162 3.39 9.92 14.92
C THR A 162 4.27 9.95 13.67
N LYS A 163 4.89 11.08 13.32
CA LYS A 163 5.87 11.16 12.21
C LYS A 163 7.02 10.19 12.38
N MET A 164 7.61 10.11 13.58
CA MET A 164 8.72 9.17 13.86
C MET A 164 8.30 7.72 13.61
N GLN A 165 7.14 7.33 14.13
CA GLN A 165 6.60 5.97 13.99
C GLN A 165 6.18 5.67 12.54
N PHE A 166 5.59 6.65 11.84
CA PHE A 166 5.20 6.52 10.43
C PHE A 166 6.41 6.22 9.53
N MET A 167 7.49 6.99 9.66
CA MET A 167 8.67 6.88 8.80
C MET A 167 9.42 5.55 8.99
N TYR A 168 9.50 5.04 10.22
CA TYR A 168 9.99 3.68 10.47
C TYR A 168 9.06 2.60 9.88
N ASN A 169 7.75 2.71 10.07
CA ASN A 169 6.81 1.69 9.57
C ASN A 169 6.69 1.62 8.04
N HIS A 170 7.10 2.68 7.33
CA HIS A 170 7.24 2.72 5.87
C HIS A 170 8.68 2.43 5.39
N GLY A 171 9.57 1.98 6.28
CA GLY A 171 10.95 1.60 5.93
C GLY A 171 11.89 2.77 5.58
N MET A 172 11.50 4.02 5.84
CA MET A 172 12.33 5.21 5.61
C MET A 172 13.33 5.48 6.74
N VAL A 173 13.12 4.87 7.91
CA VAL A 173 14.11 4.74 8.99
C VAL A 173 14.47 3.27 9.12
N ASP A 174 15.76 2.93 9.11
CA ASP A 174 16.21 1.55 9.25
C ASP A 174 16.05 1.02 10.68
N GLU A 175 15.89 -0.30 10.80
CA GLU A 175 15.70 -1.00 12.08
C GLU A 175 16.84 -0.73 13.09
N SER A 176 18.08 -0.56 12.64
CA SER A 176 19.21 -0.34 13.57
C SER A 176 19.24 1.08 14.13
N THR A 177 18.86 2.08 13.33
CA THR A 177 18.66 3.46 13.81
C THR A 177 17.41 3.55 14.70
N TRP A 178 16.31 2.89 14.31
CA TRP A 178 15.09 2.85 15.11
C TRP A 178 15.30 2.26 16.50
N GLN A 179 16.01 1.13 16.62
CA GLN A 179 16.28 0.50 17.92
C GLN A 179 17.28 1.31 18.77
N GLN A 180 18.20 2.05 18.14
CA GLN A 180 19.02 3.04 18.86
C GLN A 180 18.17 4.21 19.39
N ALA A 181 17.16 4.65 18.64
CA ALA A 181 16.23 5.68 19.08
C ALA A 181 15.29 5.17 20.20
N LYS A 182 14.71 3.97 20.05
CA LYS A 182 13.95 3.27 21.11
C LYS A 182 14.72 3.23 22.44
N SER A 183 15.99 2.84 22.39
CA SER A 183 16.81 2.65 23.60
C SER A 183 17.39 3.94 24.20
N GLN A 184 17.81 4.91 23.37
CA GLN A 184 18.44 6.16 23.86
C GLN A 184 17.44 7.30 24.13
N CYS A 185 16.26 7.27 23.49
CA CYS A 185 15.31 8.38 23.48
C CYS A 185 14.00 8.05 24.21
N CYS A 186 13.61 6.78 24.22
CA CYS A 186 12.26 6.34 24.63
C CYS A 186 12.25 5.34 25.80
N ASN A 187 13.35 5.17 26.54
CA ASN A 187 13.48 4.19 27.65
C ASN A 187 13.18 2.73 27.28
N ASN A 188 13.17 2.39 25.99
CA ASN A 188 12.71 1.11 25.42
C ASN A 188 11.18 0.89 25.39
N ASP A 189 10.37 1.95 25.26
CA ASP A 189 8.93 1.89 24.91
C ASP A 189 8.64 2.99 23.87
N ILE A 190 8.38 2.63 22.60
CA ILE A 190 8.12 3.64 21.57
C ILE A 190 6.69 4.17 21.58
N ASP A 191 5.72 3.37 22.05
CA ASP A 191 4.30 3.68 21.92
C ASP A 191 3.89 4.86 22.80
N ASP A 192 4.51 4.96 23.99
CA ASP A 192 4.32 6.08 24.93
C ASP A 192 5.42 7.16 24.77
N CYS A 193 6.27 7.08 23.74
CA CYS A 193 7.41 7.98 23.56
C CYS A 193 7.03 9.39 23.09
N ASN A 194 7.46 10.41 23.84
CA ASN A 194 7.12 11.81 23.59
C ASN A 194 8.20 12.56 22.79
N TRP A 195 8.40 12.15 21.54
CA TRP A 195 9.33 12.76 20.58
C TRP A 195 9.22 14.29 20.48
N HIS A 196 8.01 14.84 20.60
CA HIS A 196 7.76 16.29 20.63
C HIS A 196 8.56 17.01 21.74
N ALA A 197 8.68 16.37 22.91
CA ALA A 197 9.34 16.91 24.10
C ALA A 197 10.71 16.25 24.37
N ILE A 198 11.36 15.70 23.34
CA ILE A 198 12.62 14.96 23.49
C ILE A 198 13.74 15.81 24.12
N ASP A 199 14.62 15.17 24.89
CA ASP A 199 15.76 15.82 25.53
C ASP A 199 16.78 16.30 24.48
N LYS A 200 16.75 17.61 24.20
CA LYS A 200 17.62 18.28 23.24
C LYS A 200 19.08 18.37 23.69
N SER A 201 19.41 17.92 24.91
CA SER A 201 20.80 17.74 25.35
C SER A 201 21.38 16.37 24.96
N ASN A 202 20.53 15.38 24.64
CA ASN A 202 20.95 14.15 23.99
C ASN A 202 21.07 14.40 22.47
N THR A 203 22.28 14.66 21.99
CA THR A 203 22.56 14.96 20.58
C THR A 203 22.06 13.89 19.62
N PHE A 204 22.10 12.60 19.98
CA PHE A 204 21.59 11.54 19.11
C PHE A 204 20.07 11.65 18.94
N CYS A 205 19.34 11.84 20.03
CA CYS A 205 17.88 11.97 20.00
C CYS A 205 17.39 13.29 19.42
N TYR A 206 18.15 14.37 19.57
CA TYR A 206 17.88 15.62 18.87
C TYR A 206 18.06 15.44 17.35
N ASN A 207 19.22 14.92 16.91
CA ASN A 207 19.52 14.72 15.50
C ASN A 207 18.52 13.77 14.84
N PHE A 208 18.19 12.62 15.48
CA PHE A 208 17.20 11.68 14.96
C PHE A 208 15.85 12.34 14.65
N VAL A 209 15.39 13.27 15.50
CA VAL A 209 14.15 14.01 15.28
C VAL A 209 14.31 15.10 14.21
N ASP A 210 15.43 15.84 14.17
CA ASP A 210 15.71 16.81 13.10
C ASP A 210 15.80 16.11 11.72
N ASP A 211 16.60 15.03 11.61
CA ASP A 211 16.82 14.24 10.38
C ASP A 211 15.48 13.70 9.80
N VAL A 212 14.60 13.18 10.65
CA VAL A 212 13.28 12.68 10.23
C VAL A 212 12.35 13.80 9.76
N LEU A 213 12.38 14.98 10.41
CA LEU A 213 11.56 16.12 10.00
C LEU A 213 12.07 16.74 8.69
N ASP A 214 13.39 16.79 8.49
CA ASP A 214 14.02 17.26 7.24
C ASP A 214 13.64 16.36 6.04
N ILE A 215 13.59 15.03 6.21
CA ILE A 215 13.13 14.11 5.14
C ILE A 215 11.67 14.41 4.75
N ILE A 216 10.81 14.75 5.71
CA ILE A 216 9.40 15.10 5.49
C ILE A 216 9.25 16.52 4.90
N CYS A 217 10.35 17.29 4.78
CA CYS A 217 10.37 18.71 4.45
C CYS A 217 9.58 19.58 5.46
N ASP A 218 9.46 19.13 6.71
CA ASP A 218 8.84 19.84 7.84
C ASP A 218 9.85 20.83 8.48
N ASP A 219 10.48 21.62 7.60
CA ASP A 219 11.70 22.40 7.85
C ASP A 219 11.62 23.26 9.12
N ILE A 220 12.68 23.19 9.92
CA ILE A 220 13.01 24.02 11.09
C ILE A 220 12.70 25.52 10.91
N ASN A 221 12.71 26.05 9.68
CA ASN A 221 12.25 27.40 9.36
C ASN A 221 10.79 27.69 9.77
N TYR A 222 9.94 26.69 10.00
CA TYR A 222 8.63 26.86 10.65
C TYR A 222 8.74 27.43 12.07
N ARG A 223 9.89 27.32 12.76
CA ARG A 223 10.14 27.94 14.08
C ARG A 223 10.09 29.49 14.04
N LEU A 224 10.02 30.12 12.86
CA LEU A 224 9.74 31.56 12.71
C LEU A 224 8.25 31.91 12.79
N TYR A 225 7.35 30.93 12.65
CA TYR A 225 5.90 31.14 12.56
C TYR A 225 5.17 30.60 13.80
N THR A 226 4.90 31.53 14.72
CA THR A 226 4.09 31.42 15.96
C THR A 226 4.72 30.65 17.12
N GLN A 227 4.50 31.17 18.33
CA GLN A 227 4.90 30.56 19.62
C GLN A 227 3.75 29.74 20.23
N GLU A 228 2.79 29.31 19.41
CA GLU A 228 1.50 28.76 19.86
C GLU A 228 1.44 27.26 19.61
N VAL A 229 1.54 26.47 20.68
CA VAL A 229 1.30 25.02 20.64
C VAL A 229 -0.19 24.80 20.39
N PHE A 230 -0.53 24.28 19.21
CA PHE A 230 -1.92 24.01 18.84
C PHE A 230 -2.40 22.66 19.37
N GLU A 231 -3.36 22.69 20.28
CA GLU A 231 -4.05 21.49 20.79
C GLU A 231 -5.56 21.72 20.70
N THR A 232 -6.19 21.15 19.66
CA THR A 232 -7.57 21.51 19.28
C THR A 232 -8.66 20.66 19.93
N ALA A 233 -8.27 19.61 20.66
CA ALA A 233 -9.19 18.71 21.34
C ALA A 233 -10.27 19.43 22.20
N PRO A 234 -9.98 20.48 23.00
CA PRO A 234 -11.01 21.18 23.77
C PRO A 234 -12.09 21.85 22.90
N LEU A 235 -11.70 22.38 21.73
CA LEU A 235 -12.61 23.06 20.79
C LEU A 235 -13.47 22.04 20.04
N ILE A 236 -12.87 20.92 19.62
CA ILE A 236 -13.58 19.80 18.99
C ILE A 236 -14.55 19.12 19.97
N LEU A 237 -14.15 18.92 21.23
CA LEU A 237 -15.02 18.44 22.30
C LEU A 237 -16.21 19.39 22.53
N SER A 238 -15.96 20.70 22.64
CA SER A 238 -17.00 21.73 22.81
C SER A 238 -18.03 21.69 21.67
N ALA A 239 -17.58 21.60 20.42
CA ALA A 239 -18.43 21.50 19.24
C ALA A 239 -19.30 20.23 19.25
N LEU A 240 -18.69 19.06 19.47
CA LEU A 240 -19.39 17.76 19.50
C LEU A 240 -20.38 17.66 20.67
N GLN A 241 -20.01 18.16 21.86
CA GLN A 241 -20.90 18.20 23.03
C GLN A 241 -22.09 19.17 22.82
N SER A 242 -21.93 20.18 21.96
CA SER A 242 -23.00 21.10 21.56
C SER A 242 -23.95 20.49 20.50
N GLY A 243 -23.75 19.23 20.10
CA GLY A 243 -24.58 18.52 19.13
C GLY A 243 -24.24 18.83 17.66
N LEU A 244 -23.04 19.35 17.38
CA LEU A 244 -22.53 19.47 16.02
C LEU A 244 -21.93 18.14 15.55
N ARG A 245 -22.09 17.83 14.26
CA ARG A 245 -21.44 16.70 13.59
C ARG A 245 -19.97 17.00 13.31
N GLY A 246 -19.09 16.04 13.52
CA GLY A 246 -17.66 16.18 13.17
C GLY A 246 -17.17 15.04 12.29
N ILE A 247 -16.42 15.37 11.25
CA ILE A 247 -15.67 14.39 10.46
C ILE A 247 -14.19 14.79 10.47
N LEU A 248 -13.33 13.89 10.93
CA LEU A 248 -11.88 13.96 10.80
C LEU A 248 -11.45 12.87 9.83
N TYR A 249 -10.80 13.22 8.73
CA TYR A 249 -10.30 12.24 7.76
C TYR A 249 -8.81 12.43 7.50
N HIS A 250 -8.05 11.35 7.41
CA HIS A 250 -6.61 11.38 7.19
C HIS A 250 -6.17 10.36 6.14
N GLY A 251 -5.22 10.76 5.30
CA GLY A 251 -4.64 9.90 4.27
C GLY A 251 -3.62 8.90 4.83
N ASP A 252 -3.63 7.69 4.26
CA ASP A 252 -2.68 6.61 4.59
C ASP A 252 -1.24 6.96 4.18
N ILE A 253 -1.04 7.60 3.02
CA ILE A 253 0.28 8.01 2.50
C ILE A 253 0.71 9.45 2.85
N ASP A 254 0.05 10.13 3.79
CA ASP A 254 0.41 11.51 4.15
C ASP A 254 1.50 11.59 5.22
N MET A 255 2.75 11.85 4.83
CA MET A 255 3.86 11.99 5.79
C MET A 255 3.76 13.22 6.72
N VAL A 256 2.98 14.24 6.37
CA VAL A 256 2.99 15.56 7.04
C VAL A 256 1.91 15.68 8.12
N CYS A 257 0.76 15.04 7.91
CA CYS A 257 -0.38 14.96 8.82
C CYS A 257 -1.03 13.56 8.69
N ASN A 258 -0.24 12.54 9.02
CA ASN A 258 -0.49 11.11 8.80
C ASN A 258 -1.77 10.54 9.44
N VAL A 259 -2.13 9.32 9.04
CA VAL A 259 -3.31 8.59 9.54
C VAL A 259 -3.29 8.29 11.05
N LEU A 260 -2.10 8.07 11.64
CA LEU A 260 -1.95 7.81 13.07
C LEU A 260 -2.26 9.05 13.91
N LEU A 261 -1.89 10.25 13.46
CA LEU A 261 -2.27 11.52 14.10
C LEU A 261 -3.79 11.63 14.19
N GLY A 262 -4.51 11.39 13.10
CA GLY A 262 -5.96 11.44 13.08
C GLY A 262 -6.61 10.38 13.99
N SER A 263 -6.11 9.14 13.94
CA SER A 263 -6.64 8.00 14.69
C SER A 263 -6.42 8.15 16.21
N ARG A 264 -5.18 8.46 16.63
CA ARG A 264 -4.84 8.70 18.04
C ARG A 264 -5.54 9.93 18.60
N PHE A 265 -5.68 11.00 17.81
CA PHE A 265 -6.46 12.16 18.22
C PHE A 265 -7.93 11.81 18.43
N ALA A 266 -8.55 11.06 17.50
CA ALA A 266 -9.93 10.61 17.61
C ALA A 266 -10.17 9.76 18.88
N TYR A 267 -9.28 8.80 19.16
CA TYR A 267 -9.30 8.02 20.40
C TYR A 267 -9.12 8.89 21.65
N LYS A 268 -8.18 9.84 21.64
CA LYS A 268 -7.88 10.74 22.77
C LYS A 268 -9.00 11.75 23.08
N LEU A 269 -10.02 11.90 22.22
CA LEU A 269 -11.26 12.61 22.58
C LEU A 269 -12.12 11.84 23.61
N GLY A 270 -11.88 10.55 23.82
CA GLY A 270 -12.53 9.74 24.86
C GLY A 270 -14.01 9.40 24.63
N PHE A 271 -14.52 9.61 23.41
CA PHE A 271 -15.86 9.14 23.04
C PHE A 271 -15.86 7.63 22.78
N PRO A 272 -16.91 6.88 23.19
CA PRO A 272 -17.00 5.45 22.92
C PRO A 272 -17.26 5.18 21.42
N VAL A 273 -16.62 4.17 20.85
CA VAL A 273 -16.93 3.68 19.50
C VAL A 273 -18.38 3.19 19.45
N THR A 274 -19.21 3.80 18.61
CA THR A 274 -20.62 3.44 18.39
C THR A 274 -20.84 2.70 17.07
N LYS A 275 -19.93 2.84 16.09
CA LYS A 275 -19.75 1.89 14.98
C LYS A 275 -18.25 1.63 14.80
N LYS A 276 -17.86 0.36 14.84
CA LYS A 276 -16.47 -0.07 14.57
C LYS A 276 -16.02 0.34 13.16
N ALA A 277 -14.70 0.39 12.97
CA ALA A 277 -14.09 0.53 11.66
C ALA A 277 -14.74 -0.41 10.64
N LYS A 278 -15.15 0.17 9.50
CA LYS A 278 -15.67 -0.57 8.35
C LYS A 278 -15.20 0.09 7.05
N GLU A 279 -14.89 -0.73 6.05
CA GLU A 279 -14.55 -0.30 4.69
C GLU A 279 -15.67 0.53 4.02
N TYR A 280 -15.29 1.55 3.24
CA TYR A 280 -16.19 2.27 2.34
C TYR A 280 -15.66 2.24 0.91
N PHE A 281 -16.55 2.37 -0.08
CA PHE A 281 -16.21 2.13 -1.49
C PHE A 281 -16.29 3.38 -2.38
N ILE A 282 -15.26 3.57 -3.20
CA ILE A 282 -15.13 4.54 -4.29
C ILE A 282 -15.10 3.75 -5.59
N SER A 283 -16.07 3.92 -6.49
CA SER A 283 -16.07 3.29 -7.82
C SER A 283 -15.77 1.76 -7.81
N GLY A 284 -16.36 1.05 -6.83
CA GLY A 284 -16.15 -0.40 -6.63
C GLY A 284 -14.86 -0.79 -5.89
N GLN A 285 -13.97 0.18 -5.60
CA GLN A 285 -12.73 -0.01 -4.85
C GLN A 285 -12.87 0.38 -3.39
N VAL A 286 -12.11 -0.26 -2.50
CA VAL A 286 -11.96 0.22 -1.13
C VAL A 286 -11.32 1.61 -1.17
N GLY A 287 -12.03 2.60 -0.65
CA GLY A 287 -11.58 3.98 -0.53
C GLY A 287 -10.89 4.28 0.81
N GLY A 288 -10.99 3.36 1.77
CA GLY A 288 -10.49 3.48 3.13
C GLY A 288 -11.50 2.93 4.15
N PHE A 289 -11.31 3.26 5.43
CA PHE A 289 -12.11 2.75 6.54
C PHE A 289 -12.77 3.91 7.32
N HIS A 290 -13.89 3.63 7.97
CA HIS A 290 -14.65 4.61 8.75
C HIS A 290 -15.07 4.04 10.11
N THR A 291 -14.76 4.78 11.19
CA THR A 291 -15.22 4.53 12.57
C THR A 291 -16.13 5.68 13.02
N GLN A 292 -17.22 5.36 13.72
CA GLN A 292 -18.09 6.35 14.37
C GLN A 292 -17.91 6.28 15.91
N TYR A 293 -17.72 7.44 16.54
CA TYR A 293 -17.65 7.62 17.98
C TYR A 293 -18.80 8.49 18.50
N GLY A 294 -19.28 8.16 19.70
CA GLY A 294 -20.33 8.90 20.37
C GLY A 294 -21.59 9.03 19.50
N ASN A 295 -22.19 10.22 19.49
CA ASN A 295 -23.42 10.46 18.76
C ASN A 295 -23.20 10.67 17.25
N ASP A 296 -22.23 11.51 16.86
CA ASP A 296 -22.04 11.94 15.46
C ASP A 296 -20.61 12.48 15.18
N PHE A 297 -19.58 11.82 15.74
CA PHE A 297 -18.18 12.04 15.36
C PHE A 297 -17.67 10.87 14.51
N HIS A 298 -16.96 11.17 13.43
CA HIS A 298 -16.45 10.19 12.48
C HIS A 298 -14.94 10.35 12.31
N PHE A 299 -14.20 9.25 12.44
CA PHE A 299 -12.84 9.14 11.89
C PHE A 299 -12.89 8.35 10.59
N VAL A 300 -12.12 8.78 9.60
CA VAL A 300 -12.10 8.19 8.25
C VAL A 300 -10.67 8.11 7.75
N THR A 301 -10.18 6.92 7.40
CA THR A 301 -8.91 6.76 6.69
C THR A 301 -9.16 6.84 5.19
N ALA A 302 -8.26 7.47 4.44
CA ALA A 302 -8.46 7.73 3.01
C ALA A 302 -7.28 7.19 2.18
N ARG A 303 -7.59 6.23 1.32
CA ARG A 303 -6.62 5.46 0.54
C ARG A 303 -5.97 6.29 -0.57
N ARG A 304 -4.64 6.23 -0.70
CA ARG A 304 -3.81 7.02 -1.64
C ARG A 304 -3.93 8.56 -1.46
N LEU A 305 -4.28 9.07 -0.28
CA LEU A 305 -4.46 10.51 -0.06
C LEU A 305 -3.22 11.17 0.59
N PHE A 306 -2.78 12.30 0.03
CA PHE A 306 -1.73 13.16 0.61
C PHE A 306 -1.95 14.65 0.26
N ILE A 307 -1.42 15.56 1.09
CA ILE A 307 -1.55 17.03 0.98
C ILE A 307 -0.95 17.62 -0.32
N GLY A 308 -0.01 16.91 -0.98
CA GLY A 308 0.85 17.48 -2.02
C GLY A 308 0.20 17.89 -3.35
N TYR A 309 -1.03 17.43 -3.66
CA TYR A 309 -1.76 17.82 -4.88
C TYR A 309 -3.06 18.57 -4.56
N LEU A 310 -2.95 19.90 -4.43
CA LEU A 310 -4.05 20.89 -4.39
C LEU A 310 -5.36 20.40 -3.71
N ALA A 311 -5.21 19.73 -2.55
CA ALA A 311 -6.24 19.02 -1.79
C ALA A 311 -7.48 18.63 -2.64
N SER A 312 -7.27 17.76 -3.64
CA SER A 312 -8.32 17.38 -4.60
C SER A 312 -9.54 16.88 -3.85
N VAL A 313 -10.60 17.70 -3.84
CA VAL A 313 -11.69 17.60 -2.85
C VAL A 313 -12.26 16.19 -2.84
N VAL A 314 -11.88 15.42 -1.82
CA VAL A 314 -12.47 14.13 -1.51
C VAL A 314 -13.93 14.44 -1.24
N GLY A 315 -14.78 14.08 -2.20
CA GLY A 315 -16.14 14.59 -2.33
C GLY A 315 -17.11 13.94 -1.34
N ILE A 316 -16.73 13.92 -0.06
CA ILE A 316 -17.43 13.32 1.09
C ILE A 316 -18.87 13.84 1.10
N GLU A 317 -19.76 13.12 0.44
CA GLU A 317 -21.16 13.52 0.36
C GLU A 317 -21.77 13.35 1.76
N PHE A 318 -21.98 14.48 2.46
CA PHE A 318 -22.81 14.57 3.67
C PHE A 318 -24.27 14.19 3.36
N VAL A 319 -24.56 12.91 3.19
CA VAL A 319 -25.93 12.41 3.00
C VAL A 319 -26.60 12.20 4.37
N PRO A 320 -27.63 12.96 4.74
CA PRO A 320 -28.45 12.62 5.90
C PRO A 320 -29.13 11.27 5.66
N ASP A 321 -29.27 10.46 6.71
CA ASP A 321 -29.95 9.16 6.70
C ASP A 321 -29.36 8.10 5.74
N LYS A 322 -28.12 8.25 5.26
CA LYS A 322 -27.37 7.18 4.56
C LYS A 322 -25.91 7.08 5.01
N GLU A 323 -25.46 5.85 5.23
CA GLU A 323 -24.16 5.52 5.83
C GLU A 323 -22.97 5.56 4.84
N VAL A 324 -23.10 6.26 3.70
CA VAL A 324 -22.15 6.15 2.58
C VAL A 324 -21.38 7.44 2.37
N ILE A 325 -20.07 7.37 2.65
CA ILE A 325 -19.08 8.35 2.20
C ILE A 325 -18.72 8.01 0.76
N TYR A 326 -18.96 8.94 -0.16
CA TYR A 326 -18.46 8.85 -1.53
C TYR A 326 -17.21 9.72 -1.72
N ALA A 327 -16.33 9.28 -2.61
CA ALA A 327 -15.49 10.15 -3.44
C ALA A 327 -15.48 9.55 -4.85
N THR A 328 -14.87 10.22 -5.84
CA THR A 328 -14.95 9.80 -7.25
C THR A 328 -13.68 10.15 -8.03
N ASN A 329 -13.07 9.17 -8.69
CA ASN A 329 -12.14 9.31 -9.81
C ASN A 329 -12.34 8.10 -10.72
N ASP A 330 -12.69 8.28 -11.99
CA ASP A 330 -13.27 7.20 -12.80
C ASP A 330 -13.05 7.37 -14.32
N ALA A 331 -12.52 6.32 -14.98
CA ALA A 331 -12.63 6.08 -16.44
C ALA A 331 -11.86 4.82 -16.93
N LYS A 332 -12.56 3.77 -17.41
CA LYS A 332 -12.09 2.76 -18.43
C LYS A 332 -13.25 1.87 -18.94
N VAL A 333 -13.05 1.12 -20.03
CA VAL A 333 -14.08 0.35 -20.79
C VAL A 333 -13.49 -0.93 -21.47
N PRO A 334 -14.22 -2.08 -21.66
CA PRO A 334 -13.61 -3.43 -21.90
C PRO A 334 -14.17 -4.31 -23.09
N TYR A 335 -13.86 -5.65 -23.10
CA TYR A 335 -14.49 -6.83 -23.80
C TYR A 335 -13.78 -7.49 -25.06
N PRO A 336 -14.15 -8.72 -25.60
CA PRO A 336 -13.85 -10.08 -25.05
C PRO A 336 -13.56 -11.33 -26.00
N THR A 337 -12.90 -12.38 -25.45
CA THR A 337 -12.90 -13.90 -25.58
C THR A 337 -13.35 -14.81 -26.80
N HIS A 338 -12.61 -15.92 -27.09
CA HIS A 338 -12.98 -17.38 -26.88
C HIS A 338 -12.34 -18.53 -27.77
N SER A 339 -11.77 -19.58 -27.13
CA SER A 339 -11.70 -21.08 -27.41
C SER A 339 -11.28 -21.66 -28.82
N SER A 340 -10.73 -22.87 -29.06
CA SER A 340 -10.23 -24.09 -28.33
C SER A 340 -9.48 -25.03 -29.38
N HIS A 341 -9.00 -26.30 -29.26
CA HIS A 341 -8.98 -27.46 -28.32
C HIS A 341 -7.84 -28.50 -28.70
N LEU A 342 -7.46 -29.40 -27.76
CA LEU A 342 -6.91 -30.82 -27.81
C LEU A 342 -6.27 -31.43 -29.11
N SER A 343 -5.13 -32.17 -29.14
CA SER A 343 -4.77 -33.38 -28.33
C SER A 343 -3.30 -33.93 -28.46
N GLN A 344 -2.65 -34.28 -27.32
CA GLN A 344 -1.65 -35.34 -27.00
C GLN A 344 -0.52 -35.83 -27.96
N ILE A 345 0.77 -35.79 -27.50
CA ILE A 345 1.73 -36.90 -27.18
C ILE A 345 3.22 -36.44 -27.14
N ARG A 346 3.91 -36.61 -25.99
CA ARG A 346 5.39 -36.71 -25.72
C ARG A 346 6.32 -35.53 -26.12
N VAL A 347 7.50 -35.46 -25.49
CA VAL A 347 8.56 -34.43 -25.65
C VAL A 347 9.98 -35.03 -25.59
N PRO A 348 11.01 -34.45 -26.27
CA PRO A 348 12.40 -34.88 -26.25
C PRO A 348 13.29 -33.98 -25.34
N LEU A 349 14.62 -34.07 -25.49
CA LEU A 349 15.59 -33.14 -24.87
C LEU A 349 15.37 -31.69 -25.33
N ALA A 350 15.94 -30.74 -24.59
CA ALA A 350 15.77 -29.31 -24.79
C ALA A 350 16.13 -28.82 -26.22
N GLU A 351 15.36 -27.85 -26.70
CA GLU A 351 15.50 -27.24 -28.02
C GLU A 351 15.58 -25.70 -27.91
N GLN A 352 16.17 -25.05 -28.92
CA GLN A 352 16.26 -23.59 -28.97
C GLN A 352 14.95 -22.98 -29.46
N ILE A 353 14.38 -22.03 -28.72
CA ILE A 353 13.18 -21.30 -29.11
C ILE A 353 13.53 -20.31 -30.23
N THR A 354 13.47 -20.77 -31.48
CA THR A 354 13.86 -20.02 -32.68
C THR A 354 12.81 -19.02 -33.16
N ASN A 355 11.54 -19.20 -32.77
CA ASN A 355 10.45 -18.27 -33.08
C ASN A 355 9.39 -18.35 -31.97
N LEU A 356 9.24 -17.28 -31.19
CA LEU A 356 8.26 -17.17 -30.11
C LEU A 356 7.00 -16.44 -30.62
N PRO A 357 5.81 -17.07 -30.66
CA PRO A 357 4.64 -16.45 -31.28
C PRO A 357 4.20 -15.16 -30.60
N GLY A 358 3.98 -14.11 -31.40
CA GLY A 358 3.60 -12.79 -30.91
C GLY A 358 4.75 -11.95 -30.33
N ALA A 359 5.99 -12.47 -30.29
CA ALA A 359 7.14 -11.73 -29.82
C ALA A 359 7.67 -10.71 -30.87
N PRO A 360 8.30 -9.61 -30.43
CA PRO A 360 9.08 -8.74 -31.31
C PRO A 360 10.41 -9.42 -31.74
N PRO A 361 11.21 -8.83 -32.65
CA PRO A 361 12.44 -9.45 -33.18
C PRO A 361 13.56 -9.71 -32.13
N ILE A 362 13.54 -10.90 -31.52
CA ILE A 362 14.49 -11.33 -30.49
C ILE A 362 15.93 -11.41 -31.03
N SER A 363 16.88 -10.85 -30.26
CA SER A 363 18.32 -10.79 -30.57
C SER A 363 19.21 -11.71 -29.71
N TYR A 364 18.71 -12.13 -28.54
CA TYR A 364 19.36 -13.05 -27.61
C TYR A 364 18.89 -14.49 -27.88
N LYS A 365 19.65 -15.52 -27.48
CA LYS A 365 19.15 -16.90 -27.55
C LYS A 365 18.29 -17.24 -26.34
N GLN A 366 17.41 -18.21 -26.52
CA GLN A 366 16.54 -18.72 -25.48
C GLN A 366 16.19 -20.20 -25.75
N TYR A 367 16.00 -20.95 -24.68
CA TYR A 367 15.89 -22.40 -24.66
C TYR A 367 14.79 -22.82 -23.70
N SER A 368 14.11 -23.92 -23.99
CA SER A 368 13.12 -24.51 -23.11
C SER A 368 13.20 -26.03 -23.17
N GLY A 369 12.90 -26.68 -22.06
CA GLY A 369 13.01 -28.14 -21.92
C GLY A 369 12.72 -28.60 -20.49
N TYR A 370 13.14 -29.82 -20.19
CA TYR A 370 12.83 -30.51 -18.94
C TYR A 370 14.05 -31.20 -18.34
N TYR A 371 14.19 -31.13 -17.02
CA TYR A 371 15.15 -31.93 -16.25
C TYR A 371 14.45 -32.96 -15.39
N ALA A 372 14.94 -34.20 -15.43
CA ALA A 372 14.42 -35.31 -14.63
C ALA A 372 15.14 -35.35 -13.26
N VAL A 373 14.37 -35.25 -12.18
CA VAL A 373 14.88 -35.04 -10.81
C VAL A 373 14.36 -36.12 -9.85
N GLY A 374 14.97 -36.19 -8.66
CA GLY A 374 14.67 -37.20 -7.65
C GLY A 374 15.25 -38.58 -7.99
N ASP A 375 15.24 -39.51 -7.02
CA ASP A 375 15.89 -40.82 -7.15
C ASP A 375 15.33 -41.66 -8.32
N ASN A 376 14.01 -41.67 -8.49
CA ASN A 376 13.34 -42.48 -9.52
C ASN A 376 13.33 -41.83 -10.91
N LYS A 377 13.67 -40.53 -11.02
CA LYS A 377 13.54 -39.72 -12.26
C LYS A 377 12.11 -39.68 -12.83
N GLU A 378 11.13 -39.70 -11.93
CA GLU A 378 9.69 -39.58 -12.22
C GLU A 378 9.21 -38.13 -12.25
N ASP A 379 9.94 -37.22 -11.58
CA ASP A 379 9.62 -35.80 -11.48
C ASP A 379 10.39 -35.02 -12.56
N MET A 380 9.67 -34.17 -13.29
CA MET A 380 10.13 -33.52 -14.53
C MET A 380 9.92 -32.01 -14.40
N LEU A 381 10.99 -31.27 -14.11
CA LEU A 381 10.95 -29.82 -13.95
C LEU A 381 11.17 -29.13 -15.30
N HIS A 382 10.17 -28.35 -15.72
CA HIS A 382 10.25 -27.48 -16.89
C HIS A 382 11.09 -26.23 -16.59
N TYR A 383 11.88 -25.81 -17.57
CA TYR A 383 12.69 -24.60 -17.48
C TYR A 383 12.56 -23.75 -18.76
N TRP A 384 12.68 -22.43 -18.60
CA TRP A 384 12.92 -21.51 -19.72
C TRP A 384 14.17 -20.69 -19.41
N PHE A 385 15.21 -20.87 -20.21
CA PHE A 385 16.49 -20.17 -20.12
C PHE A 385 16.56 -19.06 -21.18
N VAL A 386 16.98 -17.85 -20.80
CA VAL A 386 17.24 -16.72 -21.71
C VAL A 386 18.66 -16.21 -21.51
N GLU A 387 19.42 -16.07 -22.60
CA GLU A 387 20.78 -15.54 -22.57
C GLU A 387 20.79 -14.02 -22.31
N SER A 388 21.92 -13.51 -21.79
CA SER A 388 22.14 -12.06 -21.66
C SER A 388 22.09 -11.33 -23.01
N GLN A 389 21.56 -10.11 -23.01
CA GLN A 389 21.59 -9.19 -24.15
C GLN A 389 22.96 -8.51 -24.33
N ASN A 390 23.83 -8.56 -23.31
CA ASN A 390 25.17 -7.95 -23.34
C ASN A 390 26.26 -8.98 -23.73
N ASN A 391 26.72 -9.82 -22.81
CA ASN A 391 27.72 -10.86 -23.09
C ASN A 391 27.48 -12.14 -22.27
N PRO A 392 26.69 -13.11 -22.78
CA PRO A 392 26.41 -14.36 -22.06
C PRO A 392 27.65 -15.12 -21.59
N ALA A 393 28.78 -15.02 -22.30
CA ALA A 393 30.02 -15.73 -21.95
C ALA A 393 30.74 -15.17 -20.70
N THR A 394 30.31 -14.04 -20.15
CA THR A 394 30.91 -13.43 -18.94
C THR A 394 29.89 -12.94 -17.92
N ASP A 395 28.68 -12.58 -18.36
CA ASP A 395 27.65 -12.01 -17.50
C ASP A 395 27.11 -13.03 -16.47
N PRO A 396 26.64 -12.61 -15.28
CA PRO A 396 26.10 -13.51 -14.27
C PRO A 396 24.97 -14.42 -14.77
N LEU A 397 24.80 -15.55 -14.10
CA LEU A 397 23.70 -16.49 -14.28
C LEU A 397 22.76 -16.39 -13.09
N LEU A 398 21.49 -16.02 -13.32
CA LEU A 398 20.47 -15.92 -12.29
C LEU A 398 19.47 -17.08 -12.43
N LEU A 399 19.35 -17.92 -11.41
CA LEU A 399 18.18 -18.78 -11.27
C LEU A 399 17.05 -17.96 -10.64
N TRP A 400 15.86 -17.98 -11.23
CA TRP A 400 14.64 -17.42 -10.65
C TRP A 400 13.67 -18.52 -10.21
N LEU A 401 13.18 -18.40 -8.98
CA LEU A 401 12.13 -19.22 -8.37
C LEU A 401 10.97 -18.34 -7.90
N THR A 402 9.78 -18.54 -8.45
CA THR A 402 8.55 -17.94 -7.90
C THR A 402 8.02 -18.78 -6.71
N GLY A 403 7.38 -18.11 -5.75
CA GLY A 403 6.94 -18.70 -4.49
C GLY A 403 5.59 -19.42 -4.59
N GLY A 404 4.58 -18.87 -3.92
CA GLY A 404 3.29 -19.55 -3.66
C GLY A 404 3.21 -20.03 -2.22
N PRO A 405 3.46 -21.31 -1.91
CA PRO A 405 4.20 -22.29 -2.72
C PRO A 405 3.40 -22.86 -3.89
N GLY A 406 4.10 -23.35 -4.91
CA GLY A 406 3.47 -23.97 -6.09
C GLY A 406 3.18 -23.02 -7.27
N CYS A 407 3.81 -21.84 -7.32
CA CYS A 407 3.63 -20.84 -8.39
C CYS A 407 4.73 -20.87 -9.46
N SER A 408 4.33 -20.67 -10.72
CA SER A 408 5.20 -20.74 -11.89
C SER A 408 6.20 -19.58 -12.00
N SER A 409 7.47 -19.91 -12.21
CA SER A 409 8.53 -18.94 -12.57
C SER A 409 8.37 -18.33 -13.97
N LEU A 410 7.56 -18.92 -14.85
CA LEU A 410 7.22 -18.30 -16.15
C LEU A 410 6.31 -17.09 -15.97
N SER A 411 5.57 -17.02 -14.85
CA SER A 411 4.73 -15.86 -14.55
C SER A 411 5.58 -14.60 -14.45
N THR A 412 6.51 -14.57 -13.50
CA THR A 412 7.41 -13.46 -13.26
C THR A 412 8.35 -13.19 -14.45
N LEU A 413 8.72 -14.22 -15.23
CA LEU A 413 9.46 -14.05 -16.48
C LEU A 413 8.68 -13.20 -17.50
N LEU A 414 7.37 -13.42 -17.66
CA LEU A 414 6.54 -12.75 -18.68
C LEU A 414 5.68 -11.59 -18.15
N THR A 415 5.70 -11.29 -16.85
CA THR A 415 5.00 -10.12 -16.27
C THR A 415 5.91 -9.12 -15.56
N VAL A 416 7.13 -9.50 -15.16
CA VAL A 416 8.02 -8.62 -14.35
C VAL A 416 9.43 -8.47 -14.95
N LEU A 417 10.22 -9.55 -15.01
CA LEU A 417 11.68 -9.46 -15.09
C LEU A 417 12.32 -9.98 -16.38
N GLY A 418 11.60 -10.70 -17.23
CA GLY A 418 12.15 -11.22 -18.49
C GLY A 418 12.33 -10.16 -19.57
N PRO A 419 12.94 -10.52 -20.71
CA PRO A 419 13.20 -9.60 -21.83
C PRO A 419 11.95 -9.07 -22.53
N VAL A 420 10.82 -9.77 -22.38
CA VAL A 420 9.53 -9.47 -23.02
C VAL A 420 8.40 -9.73 -22.03
N LEU A 421 7.36 -8.88 -22.07
CA LEU A 421 6.17 -8.97 -21.24
C LEU A 421 4.95 -9.31 -22.10
N VAL A 422 3.99 -10.03 -21.53
CA VAL A 422 2.70 -10.31 -22.20
C VAL A 422 1.80 -9.08 -22.25
N ASN A 423 1.11 -8.87 -23.37
CA ASN A 423 0.14 -7.79 -23.54
C ASN A 423 -1.28 -8.24 -23.13
N PRO A 424 -2.20 -7.30 -22.79
CA PRO A 424 -3.60 -7.59 -22.43
C PRO A 424 -4.50 -8.16 -23.56
N ASP A 425 -3.91 -8.71 -24.62
CA ASP A 425 -4.59 -9.48 -25.66
C ASP A 425 -4.37 -11.00 -25.51
N GLY A 426 -3.49 -11.42 -24.58
CA GLY A 426 -3.05 -12.81 -24.43
C GLY A 426 -2.39 -13.39 -25.71
N ALA A 427 -1.97 -12.53 -26.64
CA ALA A 427 -1.63 -12.89 -28.01
C ALA A 427 -0.31 -12.29 -28.51
N THR A 428 0.10 -11.13 -27.99
CA THR A 428 1.35 -10.46 -28.34
C THR A 428 2.22 -10.19 -27.11
N LEU A 429 3.52 -10.00 -27.35
CA LEU A 429 4.48 -9.60 -26.32
C LEU A 429 5.10 -8.23 -26.70
N THR A 430 5.50 -7.46 -25.69
CA THR A 430 6.24 -6.21 -25.83
C THR A 430 7.62 -6.34 -25.17
N TYR A 431 8.67 -5.67 -25.67
CA TYR A 431 9.97 -5.66 -24.99
C TYR A 431 9.86 -5.08 -23.58
N ASN A 432 10.58 -5.68 -22.63
CA ASN A 432 10.78 -5.11 -21.31
C ASN A 432 12.00 -4.15 -21.33
N PRO A 433 11.83 -2.82 -21.23
CA PRO A 433 12.96 -1.90 -21.14
C PRO A 433 13.76 -2.05 -19.82
N TYR A 434 13.27 -2.81 -18.85
CA TYR A 434 13.93 -3.08 -17.57
C TYR A 434 14.22 -4.58 -17.33
N GLY A 435 14.11 -5.42 -18.37
CA GLY A 435 14.33 -6.86 -18.27
C GLY A 435 15.71 -7.21 -17.72
N TRP A 436 15.77 -8.08 -16.70
CA TRP A 436 16.98 -8.43 -15.97
C TRP A 436 18.05 -9.07 -16.87
N ASN A 437 17.63 -9.73 -17.96
CA ASN A 437 18.58 -10.33 -18.90
C ASN A 437 19.38 -9.31 -19.72
N LYS A 438 19.23 -8.00 -19.50
CA LYS A 438 20.11 -6.99 -20.09
C LYS A 438 21.58 -7.17 -19.72
N ASN A 439 21.87 -7.64 -18.50
CA ASN A 439 23.23 -7.77 -17.95
C ASN A 439 23.48 -9.13 -17.29
N ALA A 440 22.64 -10.13 -17.56
CA ALA A 440 22.70 -11.48 -16.97
C ALA A 440 21.97 -12.49 -17.85
N SER A 441 22.24 -13.79 -17.70
CA SER A 441 21.41 -14.84 -18.29
C SER A 441 20.46 -15.38 -17.21
N LEU A 442 19.19 -15.64 -17.53
CA LEU A 442 18.15 -16.02 -16.56
C LEU A 442 17.64 -17.43 -16.82
N ILE A 443 17.54 -18.26 -15.76
CA ILE A 443 16.82 -19.53 -15.76
C ILE A 443 15.52 -19.31 -14.98
N ALA A 444 14.36 -19.34 -15.63
CA ALA A 444 13.08 -19.50 -14.94
C ALA A 444 12.79 -21.00 -14.80
N LEU A 445 12.83 -21.53 -13.57
CA LEU A 445 12.57 -22.94 -13.28
C LEU A 445 11.18 -23.08 -12.65
N GLU A 446 10.28 -23.85 -13.26
CA GLU A 446 8.99 -24.17 -12.66
C GLU A 446 9.18 -25.33 -11.67
N ALA A 447 9.05 -25.05 -10.37
CA ALA A 447 9.28 -26.01 -9.30
C ALA A 447 8.29 -25.82 -8.15
N PRO A 448 7.93 -26.87 -7.41
CA PRO A 448 8.28 -28.29 -7.61
C PRO A 448 7.55 -28.93 -8.82
N ALA A 449 7.68 -30.26 -8.99
CA ALA A 449 6.91 -31.00 -9.98
C ALA A 449 5.40 -30.80 -9.77
N GLY A 450 4.65 -30.61 -10.88
CA GLY A 450 3.23 -30.24 -10.87
C GLY A 450 2.97 -28.73 -11.06
N VAL A 451 3.97 -27.86 -10.91
CA VAL A 451 3.83 -26.41 -11.12
C VAL A 451 3.91 -26.06 -12.61
N GLY A 452 2.91 -25.33 -13.12
CA GLY A 452 2.92 -24.80 -14.49
C GLY A 452 3.00 -25.89 -15.56
N TYR A 453 4.16 -26.05 -16.21
CA TYR A 453 4.42 -27.16 -17.13
C TYR A 453 5.27 -28.29 -16.55
N SER A 454 5.78 -28.17 -15.31
CA SER A 454 6.44 -29.27 -14.59
C SER A 454 5.42 -30.32 -14.17
N TYR A 455 5.82 -31.60 -14.15
CA TYR A 455 4.92 -32.71 -13.86
C TYR A 455 5.64 -33.89 -13.21
N SER A 456 4.87 -34.85 -12.69
CA SER A 456 5.37 -36.13 -12.19
C SER A 456 4.69 -37.29 -12.91
N THR A 457 5.39 -38.42 -13.05
CA THR A 457 4.76 -39.73 -13.34
C THR A 457 4.56 -40.58 -12.09
N GLY A 458 5.06 -40.13 -10.94
CA GLY A 458 4.98 -40.78 -9.63
C GLY A 458 4.04 -40.03 -8.68
N ASN A 459 4.50 -39.76 -7.46
CA ASN A 459 3.71 -39.05 -6.44
C ASN A 459 4.10 -37.56 -6.34
N LEU A 460 3.11 -36.68 -6.50
CA LEU A 460 3.26 -35.22 -6.40
C LEU A 460 3.42 -34.69 -4.96
N THR A 461 3.33 -35.53 -3.92
CA THR A 461 3.68 -35.10 -2.55
C THR A 461 5.11 -34.58 -2.50
N THR A 462 5.28 -33.37 -1.96
CA THR A 462 6.55 -32.66 -1.87
C THR A 462 6.60 -31.78 -0.61
N GLY A 463 7.75 -31.16 -0.38
CA GLY A 463 8.08 -30.34 0.78
C GLY A 463 9.36 -29.55 0.52
N ASP A 464 9.74 -28.67 1.45
CA ASP A 464 10.85 -27.73 1.28
C ASP A 464 12.18 -28.46 1.00
N ASN A 465 12.46 -29.54 1.73
CA ASN A 465 13.71 -30.31 1.60
C ASN A 465 13.78 -31.08 0.27
N LYS A 466 12.68 -31.72 -0.17
CA LYS A 466 12.61 -32.39 -1.48
C LYS A 466 12.87 -31.38 -2.61
N THR A 467 12.18 -30.25 -2.55
CA THR A 467 12.26 -29.18 -3.56
C THR A 467 13.67 -28.60 -3.67
N ALA A 468 14.35 -28.36 -2.55
CA ALA A 468 15.73 -27.87 -2.54
C ALA A 468 16.74 -28.87 -3.13
N VAL A 469 16.53 -30.18 -2.93
CA VAL A 469 17.36 -31.23 -3.54
C VAL A 469 17.10 -31.33 -5.04
N GLU A 470 15.85 -31.32 -5.47
CA GLU A 470 15.47 -31.47 -6.87
C GLU A 470 15.84 -30.25 -7.72
N ASN A 471 15.71 -29.04 -7.18
CA ASN A 471 16.20 -27.83 -7.83
C ASN A 471 17.73 -27.82 -7.98
N TRP A 472 18.47 -28.43 -7.03
CA TRP A 472 19.92 -28.62 -7.18
C TRP A 472 20.24 -29.63 -8.29
N GLU A 473 19.48 -30.72 -8.41
CA GLU A 473 19.64 -31.69 -9.52
C GLU A 473 19.32 -31.05 -10.88
N ALA A 474 18.30 -30.21 -10.96
CA ALA A 474 18.00 -29.42 -12.16
C ALA A 474 19.14 -28.46 -12.52
N LEU A 475 19.78 -27.81 -11.55
CA LEU A 475 20.99 -27.00 -11.78
C LEU A 475 22.18 -27.85 -12.25
N VAL A 476 22.40 -29.05 -11.68
CA VAL A 476 23.44 -29.99 -12.15
C VAL A 476 23.18 -30.40 -13.60
N ALA A 477 21.93 -30.71 -13.95
CA ALA A 477 21.54 -31.06 -15.31
C ALA A 477 21.71 -29.89 -16.29
N PHE A 478 21.26 -28.68 -15.93
CA PHE A 478 21.48 -27.45 -16.69
C PHE A 478 22.96 -27.21 -16.98
N PHE A 479 23.82 -27.34 -15.97
CA PHE A 479 25.26 -27.16 -16.13
C PHE A 479 25.94 -28.30 -16.92
N GLY A 480 25.30 -29.47 -17.05
CA GLY A 480 25.70 -30.53 -17.98
C GLY A 480 25.29 -30.26 -19.43
N GLU A 481 24.13 -29.63 -19.63
CA GLU A 481 23.57 -29.27 -20.94
C GLU A 481 24.24 -28.01 -21.54
N PHE A 482 24.50 -26.99 -20.70
CA PHE A 482 25.16 -25.74 -21.08
C PHE A 482 26.51 -25.55 -20.36
N PRO A 483 27.53 -26.41 -20.61
CA PRO A 483 28.80 -26.39 -19.91
C PRO A 483 29.64 -25.11 -20.11
N GLN A 484 29.27 -24.24 -21.06
CA GLN A 484 29.86 -22.92 -21.20
C GLN A 484 29.59 -22.00 -20.00
N TYR A 485 28.45 -22.15 -19.29
CA TYR A 485 28.09 -21.28 -18.18
C TYR A 485 28.70 -21.69 -16.83
N ARG A 486 29.50 -22.77 -16.78
CA ARG A 486 30.08 -23.33 -15.53
C ARG A 486 30.92 -22.35 -14.72
N ASN A 487 31.51 -21.36 -15.39
CA ASN A 487 32.41 -20.36 -14.80
C ASN A 487 31.74 -19.00 -14.55
N ASN A 488 30.50 -18.79 -15.03
CA ASN A 488 29.77 -17.55 -14.79
C ASN A 488 29.40 -17.43 -13.30
N ASP A 489 29.26 -16.21 -12.81
CA ASP A 489 28.87 -15.97 -11.42
C ASP A 489 27.38 -16.34 -11.23
N LEU A 490 27.12 -17.41 -10.48
CA LEU A 490 25.77 -17.91 -10.21
C LEU A 490 25.16 -17.18 -9.01
N TYR A 491 23.92 -16.72 -9.17
CA TYR A 491 23.08 -16.24 -8.08
C TYR A 491 21.74 -16.99 -8.10
N ILE A 492 21.22 -17.31 -6.91
CA ILE A 492 19.92 -17.98 -6.74
C ILE A 492 18.93 -16.93 -6.23
N THR A 493 17.83 -16.71 -6.95
CA THR A 493 16.94 -15.57 -6.73
C THR A 493 15.47 -15.98 -6.78
N GLY A 494 14.58 -15.17 -6.19
CA GLY A 494 13.15 -15.45 -6.19
C GLY A 494 12.33 -14.45 -5.38
N ALA A 495 11.02 -14.70 -5.24
CA ALA A 495 10.12 -13.88 -4.43
C ALA A 495 9.06 -14.67 -3.64
N SER A 496 8.40 -14.03 -2.65
CA SER A 496 7.33 -14.62 -1.82
C SER A 496 7.82 -15.85 -1.03
N TYR A 497 7.17 -17.01 -1.13
CA TYR A 497 7.59 -18.26 -0.48
C TYR A 497 9.01 -18.71 -0.88
N SER A 498 9.61 -18.14 -1.92
CA SER A 498 11.04 -18.31 -2.21
C SER A 498 11.97 -17.75 -1.12
N GLY A 499 11.44 -17.04 -0.12
CA GLY A 499 12.10 -16.83 1.18
C GLY A 499 12.51 -18.14 1.87
N ILE A 500 11.84 -19.26 1.58
CA ILE A 500 12.22 -20.62 1.97
C ILE A 500 13.04 -21.32 0.87
N TYR A 501 12.57 -21.32 -0.39
CA TYR A 501 13.21 -22.07 -1.49
C TYR A 501 14.64 -21.61 -1.82
N VAL A 502 14.93 -20.31 -1.74
CA VAL A 502 16.24 -19.75 -2.08
C VAL A 502 17.32 -20.13 -1.04
N PRO A 503 17.19 -19.85 0.27
CA PRO A 503 18.23 -20.21 1.24
C PRO A 503 18.42 -21.72 1.38
N THR A 504 17.35 -22.52 1.25
CA THR A 504 17.44 -23.98 1.26
C THR A 504 18.24 -24.52 0.07
N LEU A 505 17.94 -24.07 -1.15
CA LEU A 505 18.70 -24.45 -2.34
C LEU A 505 20.16 -23.96 -2.29
N VAL A 506 20.41 -22.75 -1.78
CA VAL A 506 21.76 -22.21 -1.55
C VAL A 506 22.53 -23.11 -0.56
N LYS A 507 21.89 -23.52 0.55
CA LYS A 507 22.50 -24.41 1.54
C LYS A 507 22.82 -25.80 0.96
N VAL A 508 21.88 -26.40 0.22
CA VAL A 508 22.12 -27.68 -0.50
C VAL A 508 23.26 -27.53 -1.52
N THR A 509 23.33 -26.41 -2.24
CA THR A 509 24.39 -26.13 -3.21
C THR A 509 25.76 -26.00 -2.55
N LEU A 510 25.84 -25.35 -1.38
CA LEU A 510 27.07 -25.26 -0.58
C LEU A 510 27.52 -26.65 -0.07
N ASP A 511 26.60 -27.41 0.53
CA ASP A 511 26.90 -28.73 1.10
C ASP A 511 27.34 -29.75 0.02
N ARG A 512 26.83 -29.60 -1.21
CA ARG A 512 27.11 -30.50 -2.34
C ARG A 512 28.20 -29.99 -3.31
N GLN A 513 28.96 -28.94 -2.98
CA GLN A 513 30.09 -28.45 -3.79
C GLN A 513 31.12 -29.55 -4.13
N SER A 514 31.28 -30.55 -3.26
CA SER A 514 32.15 -31.72 -3.45
C SER A 514 31.60 -32.76 -4.44
N GLN A 515 30.29 -32.76 -4.70
CA GLN A 515 29.62 -33.63 -5.67
C GLN A 515 29.56 -32.95 -7.04
N PHE A 516 29.20 -31.66 -7.06
CA PHE A 516 29.19 -30.84 -8.27
C PHE A 516 29.49 -29.38 -7.91
N GLN A 517 30.71 -28.93 -8.22
CA GLN A 517 31.13 -27.57 -7.92
C GLN A 517 30.32 -26.55 -8.72
N MET A 518 29.78 -25.51 -8.07
CA MET A 518 29.06 -24.40 -8.72
C MET A 518 29.65 -23.06 -8.27
N ASN A 519 29.84 -22.12 -9.20
CA ASN A 519 30.41 -20.79 -8.93
C ASN A 519 29.38 -19.82 -8.29
N LEU A 520 28.79 -20.27 -7.17
CA LEU A 520 27.78 -19.55 -6.41
C LEU A 520 28.39 -18.32 -5.73
N LYS A 521 27.80 -17.14 -5.95
CA LYS A 521 28.25 -15.85 -5.41
C LYS A 521 27.29 -15.19 -4.44
N GLY A 522 25.99 -15.44 -4.60
CA GLY A 522 25.00 -14.76 -3.78
C GLY A 522 23.57 -15.28 -3.97
N MET A 523 22.67 -14.68 -3.20
CA MET A 523 21.23 -14.86 -3.32
C MET A 523 20.47 -13.55 -3.16
N ALA A 524 19.33 -13.41 -3.85
CA ALA A 524 18.49 -12.21 -3.78
C ALA A 524 17.00 -12.59 -3.69
N ILE A 525 16.31 -12.12 -2.66
CA ILE A 525 14.92 -12.49 -2.36
C ILE A 525 14.06 -11.24 -2.26
N GLY A 526 13.01 -11.19 -3.08
CA GLY A 526 12.01 -10.12 -3.12
C GLY A 526 10.78 -10.46 -2.28
N ASN A 527 10.35 -9.58 -1.37
CA ASN A 527 9.13 -9.75 -0.56
C ASN A 527 9.04 -11.16 0.04
N GLY A 528 10.11 -11.59 0.71
CA GLY A 528 10.32 -12.99 1.07
C GLY A 528 9.67 -13.37 2.40
N VAL A 529 8.98 -14.51 2.45
CA VAL A 529 8.60 -15.16 3.73
C VAL A 529 9.85 -15.83 4.32
N VAL A 530 10.68 -15.04 4.99
CA VAL A 530 11.95 -15.49 5.63
C VAL A 530 11.76 -15.98 7.07
N SER A 531 10.67 -15.58 7.71
CA SER A 531 10.25 -15.96 9.06
C SER A 531 8.72 -15.93 9.09
N SER A 532 8.10 -16.98 9.64
CA SER A 532 6.64 -17.04 9.80
C SER A 532 6.19 -16.27 11.05
N HIS A 533 7.03 -16.24 12.08
CA HIS A 533 6.79 -15.45 13.29
C HIS A 533 6.87 -13.94 13.00
N GLU A 534 7.98 -13.46 12.42
CA GLU A 534 8.12 -12.04 12.07
C GLU A 534 7.08 -11.58 11.05
N ASN A 535 6.64 -12.45 10.12
CA ASN A 535 5.60 -12.05 9.16
C ASN A 535 4.23 -11.83 9.82
N THR A 536 3.99 -12.40 11.00
CA THR A 536 2.80 -12.08 11.80
C THR A 536 3.02 -10.77 12.55
N ASP A 537 4.12 -10.68 13.32
CA ASP A 537 4.37 -9.55 14.22
C ASP A 537 4.55 -8.22 13.46
N ALA A 538 5.33 -8.24 12.38
CA ALA A 538 5.53 -7.08 11.51
C ALA A 538 4.24 -6.67 10.80
N LYS A 539 3.36 -7.62 10.46
CA LYS A 539 2.07 -7.36 9.80
C LYS A 539 1.08 -6.69 10.74
N MET A 540 1.02 -7.10 12.01
CA MET A 540 0.20 -6.41 13.03
C MET A 540 0.58 -4.93 13.15
N GLN A 541 1.89 -4.63 13.22
CA GLN A 541 2.41 -3.26 13.22
C GLN A 541 2.09 -2.54 11.91
N TYR A 542 2.43 -3.14 10.75
CA TYR A 542 2.25 -2.53 9.43
C TYR A 542 0.79 -2.14 9.16
N LEU A 543 -0.17 -3.02 9.43
CA LEU A 543 -1.61 -2.77 9.17
C LEU A 543 -2.17 -1.63 10.04
N TYR A 544 -1.77 -1.57 11.32
CA TYR A 544 -2.14 -0.45 12.20
C TYR A 544 -1.53 0.89 11.72
N ASN A 545 -0.25 0.88 11.31
CA ASN A 545 0.42 2.11 10.86
C ASN A 545 -0.08 2.63 9.50
N HIS A 546 -0.72 1.78 8.70
CA HIS A 546 -1.48 2.16 7.49
C HIS A 546 -2.94 2.55 7.78
N GLY A 547 -3.37 2.62 9.04
CA GLY A 547 -4.73 3.02 9.42
C GLY A 547 -5.80 1.98 9.10
N LEU A 548 -5.43 0.71 8.95
CA LEU A 548 -6.35 -0.41 8.70
C LEU A 548 -6.91 -0.98 10.02
N VAL A 549 -6.33 -0.61 11.17
CA VAL A 549 -6.78 -0.98 12.52
C VAL A 549 -7.14 0.28 13.31
N ASP A 550 -8.32 0.31 13.92
CA ASP A 550 -8.76 1.43 14.77
C ASP A 550 -7.91 1.54 16.04
N ASP A 551 -7.50 2.76 16.44
CA ASP A 551 -6.67 2.95 17.65
C ASP A 551 -7.40 2.44 18.91
N THR A 552 -8.73 2.50 18.99
CA THR A 552 -9.48 1.91 20.12
C THR A 552 -9.26 0.39 20.23
N GLN A 553 -9.18 -0.30 19.08
CA GLN A 553 -8.90 -1.73 19.03
C GLN A 553 -7.42 -2.01 19.30
N TRP A 554 -6.51 -1.18 18.77
CA TRP A 554 -5.08 -1.27 19.03
C TRP A 554 -4.73 -1.06 20.50
N GLN A 555 -5.22 -0.01 21.15
CA GLN A 555 -4.96 0.26 22.57
C GLN A 555 -5.58 -0.82 23.48
N GLN A 556 -6.74 -1.39 23.11
CA GLN A 556 -7.28 -2.56 23.79
C GLN A 556 -6.34 -3.77 23.66
N ALA A 557 -5.81 -4.05 22.46
CA ALA A 557 -4.91 -5.17 22.24
C ALA A 557 -3.53 -4.95 22.90
N LYS A 558 -2.94 -3.76 22.79
CA LYS A 558 -1.72 -3.32 23.49
C LYS A 558 -1.79 -3.65 24.98
N SER A 559 -2.90 -3.31 25.63
CA SER A 559 -3.11 -3.56 27.07
C SER A 559 -3.48 -5.01 27.43
N GLN A 560 -4.24 -5.72 26.60
CA GLN A 560 -4.71 -7.09 26.89
C GLN A 560 -3.75 -8.21 26.45
N CYS A 561 -2.94 -7.95 25.42
CA CYS A 561 -2.18 -8.96 24.67
C CYS A 561 -0.67 -8.69 24.63
N CYS A 562 -0.23 -7.47 24.98
CA CYS A 562 1.17 -7.05 24.86
C CYS A 562 1.71 -6.35 26.13
N ASN A 563 1.04 -6.46 27.28
CA ASN A 563 1.45 -5.83 28.56
C ASN A 563 1.65 -4.30 28.52
N ASN A 564 1.10 -3.62 27.51
CA ASN A 564 1.32 -2.21 27.17
C ASN A 564 2.64 -1.86 26.44
N ASP A 565 3.29 -2.80 25.74
CA ASP A 565 4.40 -2.54 24.80
C ASP A 565 4.19 -3.35 23.51
N THR A 566 3.93 -2.69 22.37
CA THR A 566 3.69 -3.40 21.10
C THR A 566 4.92 -3.56 20.20
N ASP A 567 6.09 -3.02 20.57
CA ASP A 567 7.31 -3.06 19.75
C ASP A 567 7.84 -4.49 19.58
N ASP A 568 8.06 -5.16 20.71
CA ASP A 568 8.63 -6.50 20.82
C ASP A 568 7.53 -7.54 21.17
N CYS A 569 6.26 -7.21 20.92
CA CYS A 569 5.15 -8.11 21.16
C CYS A 569 5.10 -9.26 20.13
N GLU A 570 5.24 -10.48 20.64
CA GLU A 570 5.21 -11.74 19.89
C GLU A 570 3.77 -12.14 19.51
N TRP A 571 3.13 -11.33 18.66
CA TRP A 571 1.74 -11.51 18.23
C TRP A 571 1.46 -12.92 17.68
N TYR A 572 2.43 -13.55 17.00
CA TYR A 572 2.32 -14.93 16.50
C TYR A 572 1.91 -15.96 17.55
N LYS A 573 2.29 -15.77 18.83
CA LYS A 573 1.96 -16.71 19.92
C LYS A 573 0.48 -16.75 20.24
N TRP A 574 -0.29 -15.72 19.88
CA TRP A 574 -1.73 -15.72 20.14
C TRP A 574 -2.49 -16.73 19.27
N TYR A 575 -1.90 -17.22 18.17
CA TYR A 575 -2.43 -18.38 17.44
C TYR A 575 -2.41 -19.69 18.26
N GLU A 576 -1.56 -19.80 19.30
CA GLU A 576 -1.52 -20.98 20.18
C GLU A 576 -2.63 -20.97 21.25
N THR A 577 -3.25 -19.82 21.54
CA THR A 577 -4.16 -19.63 22.69
C THR A 577 -5.46 -18.93 22.30
N ALA A 578 -6.50 -19.71 22.04
CA ALA A 578 -7.84 -19.21 21.72
C ALA A 578 -8.39 -18.24 22.80
N GLY A 579 -8.81 -17.05 22.38
CA GLY A 579 -9.23 -15.97 23.26
C GLY A 579 -9.40 -14.63 22.52
N SER A 580 -9.50 -13.52 23.25
CA SER A 580 -9.62 -12.18 22.66
C SER A 580 -8.40 -11.79 21.83
N CYS A 581 -7.20 -12.20 22.26
CA CYS A 581 -5.95 -11.89 21.56
C CYS A 581 -5.78 -12.72 20.28
N TYR A 582 -6.14 -14.02 20.31
CA TYR A 582 -6.29 -14.83 19.08
C TYR A 582 -7.23 -14.11 18.11
N ASN A 583 -8.46 -13.81 18.54
CA ASN A 583 -9.45 -13.15 17.68
C ASN A 583 -8.94 -11.81 17.13
N PHE A 584 -8.16 -11.04 17.90
CA PHE A 584 -7.60 -9.77 17.44
C PHE A 584 -6.54 -9.95 16.35
N VAL A 585 -5.58 -10.86 16.53
CA VAL A 585 -4.55 -11.14 15.51
C VAL A 585 -5.17 -11.74 14.25
N ASP A 586 -6.06 -12.71 14.43
CA ASP A 586 -6.83 -13.39 13.39
C ASP A 586 -7.62 -12.38 12.53
N ASN A 587 -8.55 -11.61 13.13
CA ASN A 587 -9.35 -10.60 12.41
C ASN A 587 -8.50 -9.45 11.84
N THR A 588 -7.34 -9.14 12.41
CA THR A 588 -6.45 -8.09 11.87
C THR A 588 -5.71 -8.59 10.64
N THR A 589 -5.16 -9.81 10.67
CA THR A 589 -4.49 -10.37 9.48
C THR A 589 -5.46 -10.76 8.36
N ASP A 590 -6.72 -11.08 8.68
CA ASP A 590 -7.79 -11.30 7.72
C ASP A 590 -8.07 -10.07 6.83
N ILE A 591 -7.79 -8.85 7.31
CA ILE A 591 -7.90 -7.61 6.50
C ILE A 591 -7.13 -7.73 5.17
N VAL A 592 -6.00 -8.45 5.14
CA VAL A 592 -5.19 -8.67 3.93
C VAL A 592 -5.96 -9.43 2.84
N TRP A 593 -6.91 -10.29 3.22
CA TRP A 593 -7.61 -11.21 2.31
C TRP A 593 -9.11 -10.92 2.17
N ASN A 594 -9.73 -10.23 3.14
CA ASN A 594 -11.18 -10.12 3.26
C ASN A 594 -11.71 -8.67 3.30
N SER A 595 -10.82 -7.66 3.24
CA SER A 595 -11.22 -6.25 3.18
C SER A 595 -11.63 -5.76 1.78
N GLY A 596 -11.24 -6.48 0.73
CA GLY A 596 -11.37 -6.03 -0.67
C GLY A 596 -10.20 -5.18 -1.19
N LEU A 597 -9.12 -5.02 -0.42
CA LEU A 597 -7.83 -4.48 -0.87
C LEU A 597 -7.03 -5.50 -1.70
N ASP A 598 -5.98 -5.03 -2.38
CA ASP A 598 -4.94 -5.93 -2.91
C ASP A 598 -4.03 -6.39 -1.75
N PRO A 599 -3.84 -7.70 -1.55
CA PRO A 599 -2.82 -8.18 -0.62
C PRO A 599 -1.39 -7.83 -1.08
N TYR A 600 -1.11 -7.73 -2.38
CA TYR A 600 0.26 -7.61 -2.88
C TYR A 600 0.70 -6.17 -3.17
N ASN A 601 -0.23 -5.21 -3.22
CA ASN A 601 0.06 -3.78 -3.32
C ASN A 601 -1.13 -2.94 -2.81
N LEU A 602 -1.05 -2.46 -1.57
CA LEU A 602 -2.09 -1.64 -0.90
C LEU A 602 -2.62 -0.48 -1.77
N TYR A 603 -1.86 -0.01 -2.76
CA TYR A 603 -2.20 1.10 -3.66
C TYR A 603 -2.53 0.69 -5.11
N GLU A 604 -2.92 -0.55 -5.42
CA GLU A 604 -3.46 -0.96 -6.74
C GLU A 604 -4.95 -1.39 -6.72
N ASP A 605 -5.66 -1.20 -7.83
CA ASP A 605 -7.13 -1.32 -7.85
C ASP A 605 -7.67 -2.69 -8.30
N CYS A 606 -8.42 -3.31 -7.39
CA CYS A 606 -9.02 -4.64 -7.48
C CYS A 606 -10.41 -4.54 -8.13
N SER A 607 -10.43 -4.24 -9.44
CA SER A 607 -11.66 -4.01 -10.19
C SER A 607 -12.48 -5.29 -10.38
N SER A 608 -13.65 -5.34 -9.74
CA SER A 608 -14.65 -6.41 -9.90
C SER A 608 -15.56 -6.24 -11.12
N ASP A 609 -15.43 -5.15 -11.88
CA ASP A 609 -16.51 -4.64 -12.74
C ASP A 609 -16.69 -5.47 -14.03
N GLY A 610 -17.45 -6.57 -13.89
CA GLY A 610 -17.67 -7.60 -14.92
C GLY A 610 -16.88 -8.89 -14.73
N MET A 611 -16.05 -9.01 -13.68
CA MET A 611 -15.33 -10.24 -13.35
C MET A 611 -16.21 -11.27 -12.63
N ASP A 612 -15.85 -12.54 -12.79
CA ASP A 612 -16.49 -13.73 -12.23
C ASP A 612 -15.42 -14.58 -11.51
N ILE A 613 -15.81 -15.60 -10.73
CA ILE A 613 -14.86 -16.41 -9.95
C ILE A 613 -13.79 -17.12 -10.82
N LYS A 614 -14.09 -17.31 -12.12
CA LYS A 614 -13.17 -17.89 -13.10
C LYS A 614 -12.05 -16.94 -13.54
N ASP A 615 -12.23 -15.64 -13.34
CA ASP A 615 -11.31 -14.57 -13.77
C ASP A 615 -10.37 -14.15 -12.62
N VAL A 616 -10.60 -14.71 -11.43
CA VAL A 616 -9.73 -14.60 -10.24
C VAL A 616 -8.64 -15.67 -10.31
N SER A 617 -7.37 -15.29 -10.19
CA SER A 617 -6.26 -16.24 -10.12
C SER A 617 -6.49 -17.29 -9.01
N LYS A 618 -6.29 -18.58 -9.35
CA LYS A 618 -6.56 -19.68 -8.40
C LYS A 618 -5.80 -19.56 -7.08
N GLN A 619 -4.58 -19.05 -7.15
CA GLN A 619 -3.73 -18.84 -5.97
C GLN A 619 -4.43 -18.01 -4.90
N TYR A 620 -5.10 -16.92 -5.27
CA TYR A 620 -5.86 -16.13 -4.31
C TYR A 620 -7.07 -16.91 -3.76
N GLN A 621 -7.74 -17.73 -4.58
CA GLN A 621 -8.86 -18.56 -4.09
C GLN A 621 -8.40 -19.60 -3.05
N VAL A 622 -7.17 -20.10 -3.22
CA VAL A 622 -6.48 -21.03 -2.30
C VAL A 622 -6.00 -20.30 -1.04
N ASP A 623 -5.29 -19.19 -1.18
CA ASP A 623 -4.78 -18.39 -0.06
C ASP A 623 -5.93 -17.83 0.79
N TYR A 624 -6.99 -17.30 0.17
CA TYR A 624 -8.21 -16.88 0.86
C TYR A 624 -8.85 -18.04 1.62
N TYR A 625 -8.98 -19.23 1.03
CA TYR A 625 -9.54 -20.39 1.72
C TYR A 625 -8.64 -20.87 2.87
N HIS A 626 -7.32 -20.76 2.74
CA HIS A 626 -6.38 -21.10 3.82
C HIS A 626 -6.42 -20.13 5.00
N HIS A 627 -6.60 -18.83 4.77
CA HIS A 627 -6.64 -17.83 5.84
C HIS A 627 -8.04 -17.70 6.47
N THR A 628 -9.11 -17.68 5.66
CA THR A 628 -10.49 -17.47 6.14
C THR A 628 -11.23 -18.75 6.52
N GLY A 629 -10.80 -19.91 5.99
CA GLY A 629 -11.58 -21.15 6.00
C GLY A 629 -12.83 -21.15 5.10
N GLU A 630 -13.15 -20.04 4.44
CA GLU A 630 -14.31 -19.89 3.57
C GLU A 630 -13.93 -19.95 2.09
N LYS A 631 -14.88 -20.36 1.23
CA LYS A 631 -14.68 -20.31 -0.22
C LYS A 631 -14.98 -18.92 -0.75
N LEU A 632 -14.03 -18.36 -1.49
CA LEU A 632 -14.12 -17.03 -2.08
C LEU A 632 -15.47 -16.79 -2.79
N ASN A 633 -16.20 -15.77 -2.35
CA ASN A 633 -17.52 -15.44 -2.89
C ASN A 633 -17.52 -14.03 -3.51
N PRO A 634 -17.42 -13.91 -4.86
CA PRO A 634 -17.39 -12.63 -5.56
C PRO A 634 -18.52 -11.66 -5.23
N ARG A 635 -19.66 -12.17 -4.74
CA ARG A 635 -20.86 -11.38 -4.47
C ARG A 635 -20.90 -10.80 -3.05
N VAL A 636 -19.92 -11.13 -2.21
CA VAL A 636 -19.84 -10.67 -0.81
C VAL A 636 -18.74 -9.62 -0.63
N LEU A 637 -17.60 -9.78 -1.30
CA LEU A 637 -16.40 -8.94 -1.13
C LEU A 637 -16.48 -7.55 -1.76
N GLY A 638 -17.41 -7.31 -2.69
CA GLY A 638 -17.56 -6.03 -3.41
C GLY A 638 -16.53 -5.83 -4.52
N SER A 639 -15.24 -6.00 -4.20
CA SER A 639 -14.14 -6.12 -5.16
C SER A 639 -13.76 -7.59 -5.40
N LEU A 640 -12.98 -7.82 -6.46
CA LEU A 640 -12.31 -9.08 -6.76
C LEU A 640 -10.81 -8.80 -6.89
N PRO A 641 -9.94 -9.72 -6.43
CA PRO A 641 -8.52 -9.43 -6.20
C PRO A 641 -7.76 -9.09 -7.48
N CYS A 642 -6.74 -8.24 -7.30
CA CYS A 642 -6.08 -7.50 -8.36
C CYS A 642 -5.25 -8.35 -9.35
N ILE A 643 -4.86 -9.59 -8.99
CA ILE A 643 -4.12 -10.46 -9.92
C ILE A 643 -5.08 -11.08 -10.95
N ASN A 644 -5.29 -10.33 -12.03
CA ASN A 644 -5.74 -10.87 -13.31
C ASN A 644 -4.60 -11.64 -13.99
N ASP A 645 -4.63 -12.97 -13.94
CA ASP A 645 -3.68 -13.82 -14.67
C ASP A 645 -4.20 -14.25 -16.06
N SER A 646 -5.38 -13.76 -16.50
CA SER A 646 -6.02 -14.26 -17.74
C SER A 646 -5.18 -14.05 -19.00
N ASP A 647 -4.40 -12.97 -19.07
CA ASP A 647 -3.60 -12.62 -20.25
C ASP A 647 -2.42 -13.59 -20.43
N ILE A 648 -1.67 -13.84 -19.35
CA ILE A 648 -0.57 -14.82 -19.36
C ILE A 648 -1.10 -16.25 -19.44
N THR A 649 -2.16 -16.59 -18.72
CA THR A 649 -2.80 -17.90 -18.76
C THR A 649 -3.34 -18.19 -20.17
N THR A 650 -3.88 -17.20 -20.87
CA THR A 650 -4.25 -17.31 -22.29
C THR A 650 -3.02 -17.49 -23.17
N TYR A 651 -2.01 -16.61 -23.04
CA TYR A 651 -0.81 -16.62 -23.88
C TYR A 651 -0.07 -17.95 -23.81
N LEU A 652 0.28 -18.41 -22.61
CA LEU A 652 1.00 -19.66 -22.43
C LEU A 652 0.18 -20.87 -22.90
N ASN A 653 -1.15 -20.90 -22.68
CA ASN A 653 -1.97 -22.03 -23.13
C ASN A 653 -2.21 -22.14 -24.63
N ARG A 654 -1.82 -21.14 -25.44
CA ARG A 654 -1.95 -21.25 -26.90
C ARG A 654 -1.13 -22.43 -27.44
N ALA A 655 -1.71 -23.17 -28.38
CA ALA A 655 -1.08 -24.35 -28.96
C ALA A 655 0.20 -24.04 -29.77
N ASP A 656 0.32 -22.83 -30.36
CA ASP A 656 1.53 -22.39 -31.05
C ASP A 656 2.63 -21.97 -30.07
N VAL A 657 2.28 -21.27 -28.97
CA VAL A 657 3.22 -20.92 -27.89
C VAL A 657 3.76 -22.19 -27.22
N ARG A 658 2.88 -23.09 -26.74
CA ARG A 658 3.29 -24.38 -26.14
C ARG A 658 4.22 -25.18 -27.04
N LYS A 659 3.96 -25.20 -28.34
CA LYS A 659 4.84 -25.86 -29.32
C LYS A 659 6.19 -25.15 -29.46
N ALA A 660 6.21 -23.82 -29.46
CA ALA A 660 7.45 -23.04 -29.56
C ALA A 660 8.35 -23.16 -28.32
N ILE A 661 7.77 -23.41 -27.14
CA ILE A 661 8.48 -23.72 -25.89
C ILE A 661 8.50 -25.21 -25.54
N PHE A 662 8.31 -26.09 -26.53
CA PHE A 662 8.52 -27.55 -26.42
C PHE A 662 7.72 -28.26 -25.32
N VAL A 663 6.57 -27.71 -24.93
CA VAL A 663 5.65 -28.27 -23.92
C VAL A 663 4.85 -29.44 -24.51
N PRO A 664 4.71 -30.59 -23.81
CA PRO A 664 3.93 -31.71 -24.32
C PRO A 664 2.45 -31.35 -24.47
N THR A 665 1.87 -31.71 -25.62
CA THR A 665 0.41 -31.59 -25.86
C THR A 665 -0.41 -32.60 -25.04
N THR A 666 0.25 -33.47 -24.26
CA THR A 666 -0.35 -34.33 -23.23
C THR A 666 -0.55 -33.64 -21.88
N LEU A 667 0.18 -32.57 -21.56
CA LEU A 667 0.04 -31.90 -20.26
C LEU A 667 -1.26 -31.09 -20.19
N PRO A 668 -1.82 -30.88 -18.97
CA PRO A 668 -3.00 -30.05 -18.75
C PRO A 668 -2.80 -28.61 -19.24
N ALA A 669 -3.84 -27.78 -19.10
CA ALA A 669 -3.68 -26.34 -19.21
C ALA A 669 -2.74 -25.83 -18.10
N TRP A 670 -1.87 -24.89 -18.45
CA TRP A 670 -1.07 -24.13 -17.49
C TRP A 670 -1.98 -23.25 -16.64
N SER A 671 -1.66 -23.10 -15.37
CA SER A 671 -2.18 -22.04 -14.50
C SER A 671 -1.03 -21.41 -13.74
N ILE A 672 -1.19 -20.15 -13.31
CA ILE A 672 -0.15 -19.38 -12.63
C ILE A 672 0.44 -20.11 -11.41
N CYS A 673 -0.40 -20.84 -10.67
CA CYS A 673 -0.01 -21.72 -9.57
C CYS A 673 -0.80 -23.03 -9.59
N ASN A 674 -0.42 -24.00 -8.76
CA ASN A 674 -1.11 -25.28 -8.59
C ASN A 674 -1.56 -25.49 -7.13
N ASP A 675 -2.87 -25.42 -6.93
CA ASP A 675 -3.60 -25.61 -5.70
C ASP A 675 -3.20 -26.91 -4.98
N ASP A 676 -3.18 -28.05 -5.69
CA ASP A 676 -2.85 -29.37 -5.13
C ASP A 676 -1.42 -29.42 -4.59
N ILE A 677 -0.50 -28.68 -5.21
CA ILE A 677 0.88 -28.53 -4.75
C ILE A 677 0.93 -27.63 -3.50
N ALA A 678 0.23 -26.49 -3.49
CA ALA A 678 0.16 -25.61 -2.32
C ALA A 678 -0.33 -26.38 -1.07
N TYR A 679 -1.36 -27.23 -1.21
CA TYR A 679 -1.86 -28.09 -0.13
C TYR A 679 -0.80 -29.08 0.41
N THR A 680 0.22 -29.49 -0.36
CA THR A 680 1.29 -30.37 0.18
C THR A 680 2.19 -29.65 1.20
N TYR A 681 2.38 -28.34 1.07
CA TYR A 681 3.13 -27.50 2.02
C TYR A 681 2.28 -26.99 3.21
N TYR A 682 1.01 -27.40 3.33
CA TYR A 682 0.12 -26.96 4.42
C TYR A 682 0.69 -27.27 5.81
N HIS A 683 1.48 -28.34 5.93
CA HIS A 683 2.36 -28.59 7.07
C HIS A 683 3.81 -28.25 6.67
N LYS A 684 4.14 -26.95 6.63
CA LYS A 684 5.48 -26.45 6.25
C LYS A 684 6.58 -27.23 6.96
N GLU A 685 7.64 -27.61 6.24
CA GLU A 685 8.80 -28.25 6.87
C GLU A 685 9.69 -27.19 7.53
N ILE A 686 9.72 -25.98 6.98
CA ILE A 686 10.54 -24.86 7.46
C ILE A 686 9.68 -23.62 7.69
N PHE A 687 9.59 -23.20 8.96
CA PHE A 687 8.88 -21.97 9.36
C PHE A 687 9.80 -20.75 9.45
N GLU A 688 11.09 -20.97 9.78
CA GLU A 688 12.08 -19.95 10.14
C GLU A 688 13.41 -20.23 9.42
N THR A 689 14.06 -19.21 8.86
CA THR A 689 15.29 -19.38 8.05
C THR A 689 16.56 -18.76 8.62
N GLN A 690 16.51 -18.18 9.83
CA GLN A 690 17.62 -17.46 10.47
C GLN A 690 18.96 -18.22 10.42
N ASP A 691 18.98 -19.50 10.83
CA ASP A 691 20.19 -20.32 10.81
C ASP A 691 20.74 -20.59 9.40
N LEU A 692 19.86 -20.67 8.38
CA LEU A 692 20.29 -20.78 6.98
C LEU A 692 20.99 -19.49 6.55
N PHE A 693 20.38 -18.32 6.78
CA PHE A 693 20.99 -17.03 6.46
C PHE A 693 22.33 -16.82 7.15
N LEU A 694 22.43 -17.19 8.43
CA LEU A 694 23.69 -17.15 9.18
C LEU A 694 24.76 -18.05 8.57
N ALA A 695 24.44 -19.31 8.27
CA ALA A 695 25.38 -20.25 7.65
C ALA A 695 25.82 -19.81 6.23
N ILE A 696 24.90 -19.23 5.45
CA ILE A 696 25.14 -18.73 4.09
C ILE A 696 26.08 -17.52 4.13
N ASN A 697 25.84 -16.57 5.04
CA ASN A 697 26.72 -15.41 5.24
C ASN A 697 28.12 -15.84 5.75
N GLN A 698 28.19 -16.79 6.69
CA GLN A 698 29.46 -17.36 7.17
C GLN A 698 30.25 -18.07 6.05
N ALA A 699 29.57 -18.62 5.04
CA ALA A 699 30.20 -19.19 3.84
C ALA A 699 30.69 -18.13 2.83
N GLY A 700 30.52 -16.83 3.12
CA GLY A 700 30.94 -15.73 2.24
C GLY A 700 30.03 -15.50 1.02
N ILE A 701 28.82 -16.07 1.01
CA ILE A 701 27.82 -15.87 -0.03
C ILE A 701 27.08 -14.56 0.23
N LYS A 702 27.00 -13.69 -0.78
CA LYS A 702 26.31 -12.40 -0.67
C LYS A 702 24.81 -12.60 -0.51
N ILE A 703 24.17 -11.82 0.35
CA ILE A 703 22.73 -11.87 0.58
C ILE A 703 22.13 -10.51 0.24
N MET A 704 21.01 -10.51 -0.48
CA MET A 704 20.15 -9.35 -0.69
C MET A 704 18.72 -9.71 -0.31
N LEU A 705 18.15 -8.99 0.66
CA LEU A 705 16.71 -8.93 0.88
C LEU A 705 16.23 -7.59 0.34
N TYR A 706 15.13 -7.61 -0.41
CA TYR A 706 14.44 -6.40 -0.86
C TYR A 706 12.94 -6.63 -0.75
N HIS A 707 12.19 -5.61 -0.36
CA HIS A 707 10.74 -5.70 -0.16
C HIS A 707 10.11 -4.44 -0.75
N GLY A 708 9.04 -4.59 -1.53
CA GLY A 708 8.12 -3.49 -1.82
C GLY A 708 7.48 -3.00 -0.53
N ASP A 709 7.42 -1.69 -0.36
CA ASP A 709 6.89 -0.97 0.80
C ASP A 709 5.35 -1.01 0.89
N THR A 710 4.67 -1.46 -0.17
CA THR A 710 3.21 -1.52 -0.32
C THR A 710 2.58 -2.92 -0.18
N ASP A 711 3.40 -3.97 -0.03
CA ASP A 711 2.94 -5.37 0.04
C ASP A 711 2.39 -5.71 1.44
N LEU A 712 1.14 -6.19 1.53
CA LEU A 712 0.52 -6.60 2.79
C LEU A 712 0.86 -8.05 3.17
N VAL A 713 1.29 -8.90 2.24
CA VAL A 713 1.57 -10.32 2.49
C VAL A 713 2.93 -10.51 3.15
N CYS A 714 3.97 -9.86 2.64
CA CYS A 714 5.38 -9.99 3.05
C CYS A 714 6.05 -8.60 3.14
N ASN A 715 5.43 -7.68 3.87
CA ASN A 715 5.78 -6.25 3.99
C ASN A 715 7.27 -5.94 4.30
N VAL A 716 7.65 -4.66 4.12
CA VAL A 716 9.02 -4.17 4.35
C VAL A 716 9.52 -4.36 5.80
N LEU A 717 8.63 -4.31 6.80
CA LEU A 717 9.02 -4.49 8.20
C LEU A 717 9.44 -5.93 8.53
N LEU A 718 8.87 -6.95 7.87
CA LEU A 718 9.38 -8.32 7.94
C LEU A 718 10.86 -8.37 7.52
N GLY A 719 11.19 -7.79 6.36
CA GLY A 719 12.56 -7.76 5.85
C GLY A 719 13.52 -7.00 6.77
N SER A 720 13.08 -5.85 7.29
CA SER A 720 13.87 -4.99 8.18
C SER A 720 14.14 -5.66 9.54
N ARG A 721 13.09 -6.11 10.23
CA ARG A 721 13.18 -6.77 11.54
C ARG A 721 13.95 -8.10 11.47
N PHE A 722 13.71 -8.92 10.45
CA PHE A 722 14.46 -10.17 10.23
C PHE A 722 15.95 -9.88 10.01
N SER A 723 16.30 -8.85 9.22
CA SER A 723 17.69 -8.45 8.97
C SER A 723 18.41 -8.05 10.26
N ARG A 724 17.76 -7.32 11.19
CA ARG A 724 18.30 -7.10 12.55
C ARG A 724 18.45 -8.41 13.32
N LYS A 725 17.46 -9.31 13.30
CA LYS A 725 17.51 -10.58 14.05
C LYS A 725 18.67 -11.50 13.60
N LEU A 726 19.24 -11.32 12.41
CA LEU A 726 20.49 -11.98 12.03
C LEU A 726 21.71 -11.53 12.87
N GLY A 727 21.67 -10.40 13.56
CA GLY A 727 22.75 -9.93 14.44
C GLY A 727 24.08 -9.62 13.71
N LEU A 728 24.02 -9.42 12.40
CA LEU A 728 25.18 -9.09 11.57
C LEU A 728 25.55 -7.60 11.74
N PRO A 729 26.85 -7.24 11.68
CA PRO A 729 27.26 -5.85 11.81
C PRO A 729 26.86 -5.02 10.57
N VAL A 730 26.33 -3.82 10.81
CA VAL A 730 26.19 -2.79 9.77
C VAL A 730 27.60 -2.31 9.37
N SER A 731 27.83 -2.11 8.07
CA SER A 731 29.17 -1.96 7.47
C SER A 731 29.36 -0.65 6.70
#